data_AF-A0A379YHX3-F1
#
_entry.id   AF-A0A379YHX3-F1
#
_cell.length_a   1.000
_cell.length_b   1.000
_cell.length_c   1.000
_cell.angle_alpha   90.00
_cell.angle_beta   90.00
_cell.angle_gamma   90.00
#
_symmetry.space_group_name_H-M   'P 1'
#
loop_
_entity.id
_entity.type
_entity.pdbx_description
1 polymer ?
#
loop_
_entity_poly.entity_id
_entity_poly.type
_entity_poly.pdbx_seq_one_letter_code
_entity_poly.pdbx_strand_id
1 'polypeptide(L)'
;MQRFQEVHGADCAFSEQEQWVLASSDFVSDALLAQPAWLATLREQPPAPGEWQHYAAWLQDELEEVRDEAQLMRTLRLFRRETLVRIAWAQAQGLCSTEETLLQLSGLAETLIVSARDWLYQTCCREWGTPCNAAGEPQPLLILGMGKLGGGELNFSSDIDLIFAYPENGQTQGGRRELDNAQFFTRLGQRLIKALDQQTIDGFVYRVDMRLRPFGDSGPLVMSFAALEDYYQEQGRDWERYAMVKARLMGGAEDAYSQELRKTLRPFVFRRYIDFSVIQSLRNMKGMIAREVRRRGLKDNIKLGAGGIREIEFITQVFQLIRGGREPALQGRSLLPTLQAVGELGLLEAEQVRALSAAYLFLRRLENLLQAIGDQQTQTLPQEALDQARLAYGMGLADWPALMAALDAHMQAVRAVFDDLIGDDSPDVGEDPDYQHYHSLWQDALEENELAPLTPHLDEEARRQMLRTIADFRHDVDKRTIGPRGRDVLDQLMPRLLAEVCPRQDAPTALVRLAQLLLSIVTRTTYLELLVEYHAALSHLIRLCAASPMVANQLSRYPLLLDELLDPATLYQPVALDAYRSELRQYLLRVPEDDEEQKLEALRQFKQAQQLRIAAADIAGALPVMKVSDHLTYLAEAIIDAVVQQAWSDMVARYGQPTHLQEREGRGFAVIGYGKLGGWELGYSSDLDLVFLLDCPPEVMTDGHRCIDGRQFYLRLAQRVMHLFSTRTSSGILYEVDARLRPSGAAGMLVSTVEAFADYQQNEAWTWEHQALVRARIVHGDPGAASAVRRDPARDPVQNARSGDPEARSARDARKDAQPSRQQAARSV
;
A
#
# COMPACT_ATOMS: atom_id res chain seq x y z
N MET A 1 -27.64 -41.26 -28.21
CA MET A 1 -27.98 -41.72 -29.57
C MET A 1 -29.44 -42.15 -29.72
N GLN A 2 -29.92 -43.16 -28.97
CA GLN A 2 -31.33 -43.58 -29.04
C GLN A 2 -32.32 -42.41 -28.81
N ARG A 3 -32.09 -41.58 -27.78
CA ARG A 3 -32.88 -40.35 -27.54
C ARG A 3 -32.89 -39.38 -28.75
N PHE A 4 -31.79 -39.26 -29.48
CA PHE A 4 -31.73 -38.41 -30.68
C PHE A 4 -32.55 -39.00 -31.82
N GLN A 5 -32.50 -40.33 -32.00
CA GLN A 5 -33.28 -41.03 -33.02
C GLN A 5 -34.79 -40.96 -32.73
N GLU A 6 -35.18 -41.07 -31.46
CA GLU A 6 -36.58 -40.98 -31.03
C GLU A 6 -37.17 -39.57 -31.24
N VAL A 7 -36.37 -38.52 -31.03
CA VAL A 7 -36.85 -37.13 -31.14
C VAL A 7 -36.70 -36.58 -32.57
N HIS A 8 -35.65 -36.94 -33.31
CA HIS A 8 -35.26 -36.29 -34.58
C HIS A 8 -35.23 -37.24 -35.79
N GLY A 9 -35.48 -38.54 -35.61
CA GLY A 9 -35.50 -39.54 -36.69
C GLY A 9 -34.16 -40.26 -36.94
N ALA A 10 -34.14 -41.18 -37.89
CA ALA A 10 -33.06 -42.17 -38.07
C ALA A 10 -31.73 -41.62 -38.64
N ASP A 11 -31.66 -40.36 -39.07
CA ASP A 11 -30.54 -39.83 -39.87
C ASP A 11 -29.43 -39.12 -39.07
N CYS A 12 -29.47 -39.14 -37.74
CA CYS A 12 -28.40 -38.56 -36.92
C CYS A 12 -27.22 -39.54 -36.73
N ALA A 13 -26.29 -39.58 -37.69
CA ALA A 13 -24.99 -40.24 -37.53
C ALA A 13 -24.03 -39.35 -36.71
N PHE A 14 -23.34 -39.95 -35.73
CA PHE A 14 -22.35 -39.28 -34.88
C PHE A 14 -20.96 -39.89 -35.06
N SER A 15 -19.94 -39.07 -35.22
CA SER A 15 -18.54 -39.52 -35.18
C SER A 15 -18.16 -40.03 -33.78
N GLU A 16 -17.07 -40.79 -33.66
CA GLU A 16 -16.60 -41.30 -32.37
C GLU A 16 -16.30 -40.15 -31.37
N GLN A 17 -15.73 -39.05 -31.86
CA GLN A 17 -15.48 -37.85 -31.06
C GLN A 17 -16.79 -37.22 -30.56
N GLU A 18 -17.80 -37.10 -31.43
CA GLU A 18 -19.11 -36.55 -31.07
C GLU A 18 -19.84 -37.45 -30.06
N GLN A 19 -19.78 -38.77 -30.25
CA GLN A 19 -20.35 -39.74 -29.31
C GLN A 19 -19.75 -39.56 -27.92
N TRP A 20 -18.43 -39.35 -27.85
CA TRP A 20 -17.76 -39.14 -26.60
C TRP A 20 -18.13 -37.80 -25.96
N VAL A 21 -18.21 -36.69 -26.71
CA VAL A 21 -18.65 -35.40 -26.15
C VAL A 21 -20.05 -35.54 -25.53
N LEU A 22 -20.99 -36.16 -26.26
CA LEU A 22 -22.34 -36.42 -25.76
C LEU A 22 -22.35 -37.33 -24.53
N ALA A 23 -21.48 -38.34 -24.49
CA ALA A 23 -21.36 -39.22 -23.33
C ALA A 23 -20.72 -38.52 -22.11
N SER A 24 -19.87 -37.53 -22.34
CA SER A 24 -19.14 -36.79 -21.29
C SER A 24 -19.98 -35.74 -20.57
N SER A 25 -21.05 -35.24 -21.21
CA SER A 25 -21.87 -34.15 -20.69
C SER A 25 -23.35 -34.36 -20.97
N ASP A 26 -24.12 -34.52 -19.90
CA ASP A 26 -25.58 -34.55 -19.94
C ASP A 26 -26.12 -33.16 -20.34
N PHE A 27 -25.46 -32.08 -19.90
CA PHE A 27 -25.78 -30.71 -20.31
C PHE A 27 -25.73 -30.53 -21.83
N VAL A 28 -24.63 -30.93 -22.49
CA VAL A 28 -24.49 -30.82 -23.95
C VAL A 28 -25.52 -31.68 -24.65
N SER A 29 -25.70 -32.92 -24.19
CA SER A 29 -26.69 -33.85 -24.75
C SER A 29 -28.10 -33.29 -24.71
N ASP A 30 -28.55 -32.80 -23.56
CA ASP A 30 -29.90 -32.26 -23.39
C ASP A 30 -30.09 -30.92 -24.13
N ALA A 31 -29.04 -30.10 -24.25
CA ALA A 31 -29.06 -28.88 -25.04
C ALA A 31 -29.23 -29.14 -26.55
N LEU A 32 -28.45 -30.07 -27.11
CA LEU A 32 -28.54 -30.44 -28.52
C LEU A 32 -29.83 -31.21 -28.85
N LEU A 33 -30.41 -31.94 -27.89
CA LEU A 33 -31.74 -32.53 -28.04
C LEU A 33 -32.83 -31.47 -28.14
N ALA A 34 -32.72 -30.40 -27.34
CA ALA A 34 -33.67 -29.29 -27.33
C ALA A 34 -33.51 -28.36 -28.54
N GLN A 35 -32.28 -28.17 -29.02
CA GLN A 35 -31.93 -27.29 -30.15
C GLN A 35 -31.05 -28.03 -31.18
N PRO A 36 -31.65 -28.84 -32.07
CA PRO A 36 -30.89 -29.71 -32.98
C PRO A 36 -30.09 -28.94 -34.02
N ALA A 37 -30.54 -27.73 -34.38
CA ALA A 37 -29.85 -26.85 -35.32
C ALA A 37 -28.44 -26.46 -34.85
N TRP A 38 -28.20 -26.44 -33.53
CA TRP A 38 -26.87 -26.18 -32.97
C TRP A 38 -25.86 -27.27 -33.34
N LEU A 39 -26.29 -28.53 -33.50
CA LEU A 39 -25.39 -29.59 -33.94
C LEU A 39 -24.92 -29.38 -35.39
N ALA A 40 -25.81 -28.95 -36.28
CA ALA A 40 -25.43 -28.61 -37.65
C ALA A 40 -24.46 -27.43 -37.66
N THR A 41 -24.75 -26.40 -36.87
CA THR A 41 -23.89 -25.21 -36.74
C THR A 41 -22.51 -25.54 -36.18
N LEU A 42 -22.42 -26.41 -35.17
CA LEU A 42 -21.14 -26.90 -34.62
C LEU A 42 -20.30 -27.66 -35.65
N ARG A 43 -20.94 -28.38 -36.58
CA ARG A 43 -20.25 -29.11 -37.65
C ARG A 43 -19.77 -28.18 -38.76
N GLU A 44 -20.59 -27.21 -39.14
CA GLU A 44 -20.25 -26.22 -40.16
C GLU A 44 -19.20 -25.24 -39.67
N GLN A 45 -19.28 -24.86 -38.39
CA GLN A 45 -18.39 -23.91 -37.72
C GLN A 45 -17.91 -24.49 -36.38
N PRO A 46 -16.89 -25.36 -36.39
CA PRO A 46 -16.32 -25.94 -35.18
C PRO A 46 -15.75 -24.88 -34.24
N PRO A 47 -15.85 -25.08 -32.92
CA PRO A 47 -15.39 -24.10 -31.95
C PRO A 47 -13.88 -23.89 -32.01
N ALA A 48 -13.44 -22.63 -32.07
CA ALA A 48 -12.04 -22.24 -32.07
C ALA A 48 -11.63 -21.44 -30.80
N PRO A 49 -10.35 -21.48 -30.37
CA PRO A 49 -9.90 -20.77 -29.18
C PRO A 49 -10.22 -19.27 -29.12
N GLY A 50 -10.16 -18.59 -30.27
CA GLY A 50 -10.36 -17.14 -30.39
C GLY A 50 -11.81 -16.68 -30.49
N GLU A 51 -12.81 -17.56 -30.44
CA GLU A 51 -14.22 -17.20 -30.71
C GLU A 51 -14.79 -16.15 -29.77
N TRP A 52 -14.27 -16.04 -28.55
CA TRP A 52 -14.72 -15.04 -27.57
C TRP A 52 -14.62 -13.61 -28.07
N GLN A 53 -13.73 -13.34 -29.04
CA GLN A 53 -13.59 -12.03 -29.69
C GLN A 53 -14.82 -11.67 -30.54
N HIS A 54 -15.61 -12.66 -30.94
CA HIS A 54 -16.80 -12.50 -31.78
C HIS A 54 -18.10 -12.51 -30.98
N TYR A 55 -18.10 -12.93 -29.70
CA TYR A 55 -19.31 -13.07 -28.90
C TYR A 55 -20.14 -11.78 -28.83
N ALA A 56 -19.49 -10.63 -28.68
CA ALA A 56 -20.18 -9.34 -28.63
C ALA A 56 -20.89 -9.01 -29.94
N ALA A 57 -20.28 -9.32 -31.08
CA ALA A 57 -20.88 -9.09 -32.39
C ALA A 57 -22.07 -10.04 -32.61
N TRP A 58 -21.89 -11.34 -32.34
CA TRP A 58 -22.95 -12.33 -32.49
C TRP A 58 -24.17 -12.03 -31.60
N LEU A 59 -23.94 -11.67 -30.33
CA LEU A 59 -25.03 -11.30 -29.44
C LEU A 59 -25.71 -10.00 -29.90
N GLN A 60 -24.94 -9.03 -30.40
CA GLN A 60 -25.51 -7.78 -30.89
C GLN A 60 -26.45 -8.01 -32.07
N ASP A 61 -26.09 -8.88 -33.02
CA ASP A 61 -26.93 -9.26 -34.15
C ASP A 61 -28.26 -9.87 -33.68
N GLU A 62 -28.24 -10.74 -32.66
CA GLU A 62 -29.46 -11.30 -32.07
C GLU A 62 -30.31 -10.25 -31.35
N LEU A 63 -29.68 -9.25 -30.72
CA LEU A 63 -30.36 -8.21 -29.96
C LEU A 63 -31.02 -7.13 -30.84
N GLU A 64 -30.69 -7.02 -32.13
CA GLU A 64 -31.31 -6.03 -33.04
C GLU A 64 -32.83 -6.18 -33.16
N GLU A 65 -33.31 -7.42 -33.10
CA GLU A 65 -34.73 -7.76 -33.20
C GLU A 65 -35.46 -7.75 -31.85
N VAL A 66 -34.75 -7.56 -30.74
CA VAL A 66 -35.33 -7.55 -29.39
C VAL A 66 -36.03 -6.22 -29.12
N ARG A 67 -37.34 -6.29 -28.83
CA ARG A 67 -38.20 -5.11 -28.61
C ARG A 67 -38.65 -4.94 -27.16
N ASP A 68 -38.59 -5.99 -26.35
CA ASP A 68 -39.04 -5.98 -24.96
C ASP A 68 -38.12 -6.79 -24.03
N GLU A 69 -38.31 -6.62 -22.71
CA GLU A 69 -37.49 -7.30 -21.70
C GLU A 69 -37.65 -8.83 -21.70
N ALA A 70 -38.82 -9.35 -22.08
CA ALA A 70 -39.03 -10.80 -22.11
C ALA A 70 -38.22 -11.44 -23.24
N GLN A 71 -38.19 -10.78 -24.41
CA GLN A 71 -37.32 -11.15 -25.53
C GLN A 71 -35.83 -11.01 -25.18
N LEU A 72 -35.44 -9.93 -24.47
CA LEU A 72 -34.07 -9.78 -23.97
C LEU A 72 -33.69 -10.97 -23.09
N MET A 73 -34.50 -11.28 -22.09
CA MET A 73 -34.25 -12.37 -21.15
C MET A 73 -34.10 -13.72 -21.87
N ARG A 74 -34.97 -14.01 -22.84
CA ARG A 74 -34.88 -15.24 -23.64
C ARG A 74 -33.60 -15.30 -24.47
N THR A 75 -33.27 -14.22 -25.18
CA THR A 75 -32.09 -14.15 -26.07
C THR A 75 -30.80 -14.37 -25.29
N LEU A 76 -30.63 -13.67 -24.16
CA LEU A 76 -29.44 -13.84 -23.30
C LEU A 76 -29.26 -15.29 -22.81
N ARG A 77 -30.35 -16.00 -22.50
CA ARG A 77 -30.32 -17.38 -22.00
C ARG A 77 -29.97 -18.37 -23.11
N LEU A 78 -30.57 -18.22 -24.28
CA LEU A 78 -30.28 -19.06 -25.44
C LEU A 78 -28.83 -18.87 -25.88
N PHE A 79 -28.36 -17.63 -26.00
CA PHE A 79 -26.99 -17.30 -26.36
C PHE A 79 -25.97 -17.88 -25.36
N ARG A 80 -26.23 -17.72 -24.04
CA ARG A 80 -25.38 -18.32 -22.99
C ARG A 80 -25.32 -19.83 -23.12
N ARG A 81 -26.47 -20.48 -23.31
CA ARG A 81 -26.56 -21.95 -23.40
C ARG A 81 -25.85 -22.47 -24.65
N GLU A 82 -26.08 -21.85 -25.80
CA GLU A 82 -25.41 -22.22 -27.06
C GLU A 82 -23.90 -22.07 -26.94
N THR A 83 -23.43 -20.93 -26.43
CA THR A 83 -22.00 -20.68 -26.30
C THR A 83 -21.35 -21.64 -25.29
N LEU A 84 -22.02 -21.97 -24.18
CA LEU A 84 -21.51 -22.99 -23.26
C LEU A 84 -21.46 -24.39 -23.87
N VAL A 85 -22.39 -24.74 -24.76
CA VAL A 85 -22.30 -25.99 -25.52
C VAL A 85 -21.05 -25.98 -26.40
N ARG A 86 -20.76 -24.87 -27.09
CA ARG A 86 -19.53 -24.70 -27.90
C ARG A 86 -18.27 -24.82 -27.04
N ILE A 87 -18.24 -24.19 -25.87
CA ILE A 87 -17.11 -24.24 -24.93
C ILE A 87 -16.91 -25.66 -24.38
N ALA A 88 -17.97 -26.32 -23.92
CA ALA A 88 -17.92 -27.69 -23.42
C ALA A 88 -17.45 -28.64 -24.51
N TRP A 89 -17.93 -28.47 -25.74
CA TRP A 89 -17.52 -29.25 -26.90
C TRP A 89 -16.03 -29.11 -27.20
N ALA A 90 -15.51 -27.88 -27.22
CA ALA A 90 -14.09 -27.60 -27.45
C ALA A 90 -13.21 -28.16 -26.34
N GLN A 91 -13.60 -27.96 -25.08
CA GLN A 91 -12.88 -28.46 -23.92
C GLN A 91 -12.81 -29.99 -23.92
N ALA A 92 -13.93 -30.63 -24.22
CA ALA A 92 -14.05 -32.07 -24.25
C ALA A 92 -13.11 -32.64 -25.33
N GLN A 93 -13.13 -32.08 -26.54
CA GLN A 93 -12.28 -32.56 -27.65
C GLN A 93 -10.81 -32.14 -27.55
N GLY A 94 -10.43 -31.36 -26.53
CA GLY A 94 -9.07 -30.84 -26.39
C GLY A 94 -8.70 -29.81 -27.47
N LEU A 95 -9.68 -29.12 -28.05
CA LEU A 95 -9.48 -28.08 -29.09
C LEU A 95 -9.00 -26.75 -28.50
N CYS A 96 -9.16 -26.55 -27.19
CA CYS A 96 -8.72 -25.38 -26.46
C CYS A 96 -7.91 -25.80 -25.23
N SER A 97 -6.88 -25.05 -24.92
CA SER A 97 -6.21 -25.11 -23.62
C SER A 97 -7.15 -24.66 -22.51
N THR A 98 -6.82 -25.02 -21.27
CA THR A 98 -7.62 -24.58 -20.11
C THR A 98 -7.64 -23.06 -19.96
N GLU A 99 -6.54 -22.37 -20.28
CA GLU A 99 -6.48 -20.90 -20.26
C GLU A 99 -7.46 -20.27 -21.26
N GLU A 100 -7.51 -20.82 -22.48
CA GLU A 100 -8.44 -20.36 -23.52
C GLU A 100 -9.90 -20.64 -23.11
N THR A 101 -10.18 -21.79 -22.49
CA THR A 101 -11.51 -22.09 -21.94
C THR A 101 -11.91 -21.08 -20.85
N LEU A 102 -11.01 -20.75 -19.93
CA LEU A 102 -11.27 -19.76 -18.87
C LEU A 102 -11.56 -18.37 -19.47
N LEU A 103 -10.79 -17.99 -20.49
CA LEU A 103 -10.98 -16.72 -21.20
C LEU A 103 -12.32 -16.68 -21.95
N GLN A 104 -12.71 -17.77 -22.61
CA GLN A 104 -14.02 -17.86 -23.28
C GLN A 104 -15.18 -17.74 -22.29
N LEU A 105 -15.12 -18.45 -21.16
CA LEU A 105 -16.14 -18.38 -20.11
C LEU A 105 -16.27 -16.96 -19.54
N SER A 106 -15.14 -16.32 -19.24
CA SER A 106 -15.13 -14.93 -18.77
C SER A 106 -15.60 -13.94 -19.83
N GLY A 107 -15.20 -14.11 -21.08
CA GLY A 107 -15.62 -13.27 -22.21
C GLY A 107 -17.12 -13.38 -22.48
N LEU A 108 -17.68 -14.58 -22.38
CA LEU A 108 -19.13 -14.81 -22.48
C LEU A 108 -19.88 -14.08 -21.37
N ALA A 109 -19.44 -14.22 -20.11
CA ALA A 109 -20.07 -13.55 -18.98
C ALA A 109 -20.04 -12.02 -19.12
N GLU A 110 -18.87 -11.44 -19.44
CA GLU A 110 -18.74 -10.00 -19.65
C GLU A 110 -19.63 -9.51 -20.80
N THR A 111 -19.64 -10.22 -21.92
CA THR A 111 -20.50 -9.90 -23.08
C THR A 111 -21.97 -9.83 -22.68
N LEU A 112 -22.47 -10.86 -22.00
CA LEU A 112 -23.87 -10.92 -21.57
C LEU A 112 -24.22 -9.83 -20.55
N ILE A 113 -23.33 -9.54 -19.59
CA ILE A 113 -23.53 -8.48 -18.59
C ILE A 113 -23.60 -7.11 -19.27
N VAL A 114 -22.65 -6.82 -20.16
CA VAL A 114 -22.52 -5.52 -20.83
C VAL A 114 -23.70 -5.28 -21.78
N SER A 115 -24.04 -6.26 -22.62
CA SER A 115 -25.17 -6.15 -23.53
C SER A 115 -26.51 -6.00 -22.79
N ALA A 116 -26.70 -6.73 -21.69
CA ALA A 116 -27.89 -6.58 -20.85
C ALA A 116 -27.96 -5.18 -20.20
N ARG A 117 -26.83 -4.69 -19.67
CA ARG A 117 -26.72 -3.35 -19.10
C ARG A 117 -27.09 -2.28 -20.12
N ASP A 118 -26.51 -2.34 -21.31
CA ASP A 118 -26.66 -1.31 -22.34
C ASP A 118 -28.09 -1.26 -22.88
N TRP A 119 -28.68 -2.43 -23.15
CA TRP A 119 -30.08 -2.52 -23.59
C TRP A 119 -31.05 -2.00 -22.52
N LEU A 120 -30.83 -2.37 -21.25
CA LEU A 120 -31.67 -1.92 -20.14
C LEU A 120 -31.48 -0.44 -19.84
N TYR A 121 -30.26 0.09 -19.93
CA TYR A 121 -30.00 1.52 -19.74
C TYR A 121 -30.77 2.36 -20.76
N GLN A 122 -30.73 1.99 -22.05
CA GLN A 122 -31.50 2.68 -23.09
C GLN A 122 -33.01 2.59 -22.85
N THR A 123 -33.50 1.44 -22.39
CA THR A 123 -34.92 1.25 -22.08
C THR A 123 -35.35 2.07 -20.87
N CYS A 124 -34.58 2.08 -19.78
CA CYS A 124 -34.83 2.93 -18.62
C CYS A 124 -34.76 4.42 -18.96
N CYS A 125 -33.84 4.86 -19.83
CA CYS A 125 -33.78 6.26 -20.27
C CYS A 125 -35.06 6.68 -21.02
N ARG A 126 -35.60 5.81 -21.88
CA ARG A 126 -36.86 6.07 -22.59
C ARG A 126 -38.06 6.15 -21.63
N GLU A 127 -38.06 5.36 -20.57
CA GLU A 127 -39.15 5.32 -19.59
C GLU A 127 -39.10 6.47 -18.57
N TRP A 128 -37.90 6.79 -18.05
CA TRP A 128 -37.71 7.64 -16.87
C TRP A 128 -36.86 8.90 -17.11
N GLY A 129 -36.38 9.10 -18.34
CA GLY A 129 -35.41 10.14 -18.67
C GLY A 129 -33.97 9.67 -18.46
N THR A 130 -33.02 10.40 -19.06
CA THR A 130 -31.59 10.11 -18.99
C THR A 130 -31.00 10.68 -17.69
N PRO A 131 -30.33 9.88 -16.84
CA PRO A 131 -29.67 10.39 -15.64
C PRO A 131 -28.52 11.32 -16.04
N CYS A 132 -28.52 12.56 -15.54
CA CYS A 132 -27.47 13.53 -15.82
C CYS A 132 -26.87 14.08 -14.52
N ASN A 133 -25.61 14.55 -14.57
CA ASN A 133 -25.02 15.35 -13.50
C ASN A 133 -25.56 16.80 -13.52
N ALA A 134 -25.06 17.64 -12.62
CA ALA A 134 -25.45 19.05 -12.54
C ALA A 134 -25.14 19.86 -13.81
N ALA A 135 -24.16 19.43 -14.61
CA ALA A 135 -23.80 20.05 -15.89
C ALA A 135 -24.68 19.56 -17.07
N GLY A 136 -25.58 18.60 -16.83
CA GLY A 136 -26.42 18.00 -17.86
C GLY A 136 -25.75 16.86 -18.63
N GLU A 137 -24.58 16.38 -18.18
CA GLU A 137 -23.85 15.30 -18.81
C GLU A 137 -24.41 13.94 -18.40
N PRO A 138 -24.72 13.03 -19.35
CA PRO A 138 -25.26 11.72 -19.06
C PRO A 138 -24.33 10.87 -18.18
N GLN A 139 -24.92 10.18 -17.20
CA GLN A 139 -24.21 9.34 -16.25
C GLN A 139 -24.41 7.85 -16.58
N PRO A 140 -23.34 7.06 -16.75
CA PRO A 140 -23.46 5.63 -17.02
C PRO A 140 -23.56 4.79 -15.73
N LEU A 141 -24.07 3.56 -15.87
CA LEU A 141 -23.92 2.52 -14.85
C LEU A 141 -22.59 1.78 -15.08
N LEU A 142 -21.68 1.83 -14.11
CA LEU A 142 -20.44 1.04 -14.12
C LEU A 142 -20.64 -0.24 -13.32
N ILE A 143 -20.01 -1.31 -13.80
CA ILE A 143 -20.09 -2.65 -13.20
C ILE A 143 -18.67 -3.14 -12.96
N LEU A 144 -18.33 -3.40 -11.70
CA LEU A 144 -17.13 -4.13 -11.32
C LEU A 144 -17.49 -5.61 -11.21
N GLY A 145 -16.87 -6.45 -12.03
CA GLY A 145 -16.87 -7.89 -11.80
C GLY A 145 -15.75 -8.26 -10.83
N MET A 146 -16.09 -9.08 -9.86
CA MET A 146 -15.25 -9.46 -8.73
C MET A 146 -14.77 -10.90 -8.87
N GLY A 147 -13.87 -11.33 -7.98
CA GLY A 147 -13.42 -12.72 -7.90
C GLY A 147 -12.95 -13.28 -9.24
N LYS A 148 -13.48 -14.45 -9.63
CA LYS A 148 -13.12 -15.14 -10.87
C LYS A 148 -13.47 -14.34 -12.14
N LEU A 149 -14.61 -13.65 -12.15
CA LEU A 149 -15.03 -12.83 -13.28
C LEU A 149 -14.04 -11.68 -13.51
N GLY A 150 -13.69 -10.98 -12.43
CA GLY A 150 -12.76 -9.87 -12.48
C GLY A 150 -11.33 -10.30 -12.86
N GLY A 151 -10.91 -11.48 -12.42
CA GLY A 151 -9.66 -12.12 -12.82
C GLY A 151 -9.62 -12.65 -14.27
N GLY A 152 -10.73 -12.66 -15.00
CA GLY A 152 -10.79 -13.27 -16.33
C GLY A 152 -10.60 -14.79 -16.30
N GLU A 153 -11.04 -15.41 -15.21
CA GLU A 153 -10.81 -16.82 -14.89
C GLU A 153 -12.10 -17.47 -14.37
N LEU A 154 -13.23 -17.27 -15.06
CA LEU A 154 -14.52 -17.87 -14.69
C LEU A 154 -14.51 -19.39 -14.91
N ASN A 155 -15.16 -20.16 -14.04
CA ASN A 155 -15.38 -21.61 -14.28
C ASN A 155 -16.72 -21.83 -15.00
N PHE A 156 -16.98 -23.06 -15.43
CA PHE A 156 -18.12 -23.38 -16.30
C PHE A 156 -19.48 -23.01 -15.68
N SER A 157 -19.65 -23.27 -14.38
CA SER A 157 -20.87 -22.98 -13.63
C SER A 157 -20.53 -22.14 -12.38
N SER A 158 -20.28 -20.84 -12.61
CA SER A 158 -19.98 -19.83 -11.58
C SER A 158 -21.13 -18.87 -11.36
N ASP A 159 -21.20 -18.37 -10.13
CA ASP A 159 -21.90 -17.12 -9.85
C ASP A 159 -21.05 -15.95 -10.37
N ILE A 160 -21.72 -14.84 -10.71
CA ILE A 160 -21.04 -13.58 -11.06
C ILE A 160 -21.16 -12.61 -9.89
N ASP A 161 -20.03 -12.36 -9.23
CA ASP A 161 -19.92 -11.40 -8.15
C ASP A 161 -19.80 -9.98 -8.73
N LEU A 162 -20.77 -9.10 -8.48
CA LEU A 162 -20.81 -7.75 -9.08
C LEU A 162 -20.93 -6.64 -8.02
N ILE A 163 -20.34 -5.48 -8.33
CA ILE A 163 -20.58 -4.21 -7.64
C ILE A 163 -21.00 -3.16 -8.66
N PHE A 164 -22.06 -2.43 -8.36
CA PHE A 164 -22.58 -1.38 -9.23
C PHE A 164 -22.22 0.01 -8.70
N ALA A 165 -21.76 0.88 -9.60
CA ALA A 165 -21.43 2.26 -9.28
C ALA A 165 -21.88 3.22 -10.39
N TYR A 166 -22.07 4.49 -10.05
CA TYR A 166 -22.24 5.58 -11.03
C TYR A 166 -21.38 6.78 -10.61
N PRO A 167 -21.00 7.69 -11.54
CA PRO A 167 -20.03 8.73 -11.21
C PRO A 167 -20.62 9.78 -10.26
N GLU A 168 -21.61 10.54 -10.73
CA GLU A 168 -22.13 11.71 -10.01
C GLU A 168 -23.61 11.64 -9.66
N ASN A 169 -23.95 12.25 -8.53
CA ASN A 169 -25.33 12.50 -8.16
C ASN A 169 -25.96 13.55 -9.10
N GLY A 170 -27.28 13.51 -9.21
CA GLY A 170 -28.02 14.35 -10.14
C GLY A 170 -29.42 13.83 -10.35
N GLN A 171 -30.04 14.22 -11.46
CA GLN A 171 -31.44 13.89 -11.75
C GLN A 171 -31.62 13.52 -13.22
N THR A 172 -32.67 12.74 -13.50
CA THR A 172 -33.03 12.39 -14.86
C THR A 172 -33.63 13.56 -15.63
N GLN A 173 -33.27 13.69 -16.91
CA GLN A 173 -33.77 14.71 -17.83
C GLN A 173 -34.52 14.07 -19.00
N GLY A 174 -35.54 14.77 -19.53
CA GLY A 174 -36.32 14.31 -20.70
C GLY A 174 -37.36 13.20 -20.41
N GLY A 175 -37.48 12.76 -19.15
CA GLY A 175 -38.52 11.82 -18.71
C GLY A 175 -39.83 12.52 -18.34
N ARG A 176 -40.90 11.73 -18.10
CA ARG A 176 -42.20 12.27 -17.62
C ARG A 176 -42.10 12.94 -16.23
N ARG A 177 -41.12 12.53 -15.41
CA ARG A 177 -40.84 13.05 -14.08
C ARG A 177 -39.34 12.93 -13.81
N GLU A 178 -38.77 13.91 -13.13
CA GLU A 178 -37.41 13.88 -12.61
C GLU A 178 -37.27 12.83 -11.50
N LEU A 179 -36.31 11.92 -11.67
CA LEU A 179 -35.88 10.96 -10.67
C LEU A 179 -34.46 11.29 -10.23
N ASP A 180 -34.16 11.07 -8.95
CA ASP A 180 -32.78 11.10 -8.47
C ASP A 180 -31.96 9.97 -9.14
N ASN A 181 -30.71 10.27 -9.51
CA ASN A 181 -29.81 9.29 -10.12
C ASN A 181 -29.68 8.01 -9.26
N ALA A 182 -29.61 8.11 -7.94
CA ALA A 182 -29.55 6.95 -7.06
C ALA A 182 -30.78 6.05 -7.21
N GLN A 183 -31.97 6.64 -7.39
CA GLN A 183 -33.21 5.90 -7.62
C GLN A 183 -33.25 5.29 -9.02
N PHE A 184 -32.81 6.03 -10.04
CA PHE A 184 -32.71 5.53 -11.41
C PHE A 184 -31.79 4.30 -11.47
N PHE A 185 -30.57 4.41 -10.96
CA PHE A 185 -29.59 3.33 -11.01
C PHE A 185 -29.95 2.15 -10.12
N THR A 186 -30.60 2.38 -8.97
CA THR A 186 -31.13 1.27 -8.15
C THR A 186 -32.15 0.44 -8.93
N ARG A 187 -33.08 1.08 -9.65
CA ARG A 187 -34.08 0.37 -10.46
C ARG A 187 -33.47 -0.31 -11.68
N LEU A 188 -32.52 0.34 -12.35
CA LEU A 188 -31.77 -0.25 -13.45
C LEU A 188 -31.00 -1.50 -12.97
N GLY A 189 -30.29 -1.41 -11.84
CA GLY A 189 -29.57 -2.52 -11.24
C GLY A 189 -30.48 -3.70 -10.88
N GLN A 190 -31.67 -3.43 -10.34
CA GLN A 190 -32.68 -4.47 -10.07
C GLN A 190 -33.17 -5.16 -11.36
N ARG A 191 -33.43 -4.40 -12.44
CA ARG A 191 -33.80 -4.98 -13.74
C ARG A 191 -32.67 -5.80 -14.35
N LEU A 192 -31.42 -5.34 -14.20
CA LEU A 192 -30.25 -6.06 -14.69
C LEU A 192 -30.05 -7.39 -13.97
N ILE A 193 -30.12 -7.40 -12.63
CA ILE A 193 -30.06 -8.64 -11.83
C ILE A 193 -31.17 -9.59 -12.26
N LYS A 194 -32.40 -9.08 -12.39
CA LYS A 194 -33.53 -9.89 -12.86
C LYS A 194 -33.28 -10.50 -14.24
N ALA A 195 -32.76 -9.72 -15.18
CA ALA A 195 -32.49 -10.20 -16.54
C ALA A 195 -31.47 -11.34 -16.57
N LEU A 196 -30.44 -11.27 -15.72
CA LEU A 196 -29.37 -12.25 -15.64
C LEU A 196 -29.74 -13.50 -14.80
N ASP A 197 -30.33 -13.30 -13.62
CA ASP A 197 -30.48 -14.35 -12.59
C ASP A 197 -31.81 -15.11 -12.69
N GLN A 198 -32.92 -14.41 -13.00
CA GLN A 198 -34.25 -14.99 -12.83
C GLN A 198 -34.43 -16.31 -13.60
N GLN A 199 -34.87 -17.36 -12.91
CA GLN A 199 -35.23 -18.61 -13.58
C GLN A 199 -36.47 -18.42 -14.49
N THR A 200 -36.32 -18.78 -15.76
CA THR A 200 -37.41 -18.80 -16.77
C THR A 200 -37.54 -20.21 -17.37
N ILE A 201 -38.45 -20.38 -18.33
CA ILE A 201 -38.54 -21.62 -19.12
C ILE A 201 -37.27 -21.91 -19.91
N ASP A 202 -36.52 -20.86 -20.29
CA ASP A 202 -35.25 -20.96 -21.01
C ASP A 202 -34.04 -21.10 -20.07
N GLY A 203 -34.27 -21.20 -18.76
CA GLY A 203 -33.23 -21.25 -17.74
C GLY A 203 -32.90 -19.88 -17.15
N PHE A 204 -31.63 -19.67 -16.82
CA PHE A 204 -31.04 -18.43 -16.30
C PHE A 204 -29.74 -18.12 -17.07
N VAL A 205 -29.24 -16.89 -16.98
CA VAL A 205 -27.97 -16.49 -17.62
C VAL A 205 -26.82 -16.79 -16.65
N TYR A 206 -26.81 -16.10 -15.51
CA TYR A 206 -25.88 -16.33 -14.39
C TYR A 206 -26.57 -16.00 -13.08
N ARG A 207 -26.23 -16.74 -12.02
CA ARG A 207 -26.58 -16.36 -10.65
C ARG A 207 -25.77 -15.13 -10.27
N VAL A 208 -26.42 -14.08 -9.76
CA VAL A 208 -25.75 -12.81 -9.47
C VAL A 208 -25.55 -12.66 -7.97
N ASP A 209 -24.32 -12.48 -7.55
CA ASP A 209 -23.97 -12.22 -6.15
C ASP A 209 -23.56 -10.75 -5.97
N MET A 210 -24.29 -10.03 -5.12
CA MET A 210 -24.05 -8.61 -4.83
C MET A 210 -23.46 -8.39 -3.43
N ARG A 211 -23.07 -9.46 -2.71
CA ARG A 211 -22.69 -9.39 -1.28
C ARG A 211 -21.35 -8.70 -1.02
N LEU A 212 -20.49 -8.61 -2.03
CA LEU A 212 -19.19 -7.94 -1.93
C LEU A 212 -19.29 -6.41 -2.05
N ARG A 213 -20.48 -5.85 -2.31
CA ARG A 213 -20.68 -4.40 -2.34
C ARG A 213 -20.52 -3.79 -0.94
N PRO A 214 -20.20 -2.49 -0.83
CA PRO A 214 -20.15 -1.79 0.44
C PRO A 214 -21.37 -2.03 1.33
N PHE A 215 -21.12 -2.27 2.63
CA PHE A 215 -22.12 -2.66 3.63
C PHE A 215 -22.84 -4.00 3.39
N GLY A 216 -22.39 -4.79 2.41
CA GLY A 216 -22.94 -6.10 2.07
C GLY A 216 -24.44 -6.04 1.76
N ASP A 217 -25.20 -7.04 2.23
CA ASP A 217 -26.65 -7.14 1.97
C ASP A 217 -27.48 -5.99 2.53
N SER A 218 -26.97 -5.30 3.56
CA SER A 218 -27.65 -4.15 4.18
C SER A 218 -27.36 -2.83 3.46
N GLY A 219 -26.42 -2.82 2.51
CA GLY A 219 -26.02 -1.64 1.76
C GLY A 219 -26.91 -1.31 0.57
N PRO A 220 -26.85 -0.06 0.07
CA PRO A 220 -27.48 0.31 -1.19
C PRO A 220 -26.99 -0.59 -2.32
N LEU A 221 -27.86 -0.87 -3.30
CA LEU A 221 -27.52 -1.74 -4.43
C LEU A 221 -26.46 -1.10 -5.35
N VAL A 222 -26.51 0.23 -5.48
CA VAL A 222 -25.62 1.03 -6.32
C VAL A 222 -25.16 2.25 -5.51
N MET A 223 -23.91 2.65 -5.68
CA MET A 223 -23.32 3.82 -5.01
C MET A 223 -22.73 4.82 -6.01
N SER A 224 -22.72 6.10 -5.64
CA SER A 224 -21.93 7.09 -6.37
C SER A 224 -20.43 6.87 -6.12
N PHE A 225 -19.56 7.40 -6.98
CA PHE A 225 -18.11 7.32 -6.77
C PHE A 225 -17.68 7.94 -5.45
N ALA A 226 -18.23 9.11 -5.11
CA ALA A 226 -17.96 9.78 -3.83
C ALA A 226 -18.32 8.88 -2.63
N ALA A 227 -19.52 8.28 -2.62
CA ALA A 227 -19.93 7.43 -1.50
C ALA A 227 -19.10 6.14 -1.41
N LEU A 228 -18.67 5.61 -2.56
CA LEU A 228 -17.83 4.43 -2.65
C LEU A 228 -16.39 4.73 -2.18
N GLU A 229 -15.86 5.91 -2.52
CA GLU A 229 -14.58 6.42 -2.02
C GLU A 229 -14.60 6.58 -0.50
N ASP A 230 -15.59 7.29 0.04
CA ASP A 230 -15.76 7.50 1.48
C ASP A 230 -15.80 6.16 2.23
N TYR A 231 -16.56 5.20 1.73
CA TYR A 231 -16.66 3.87 2.34
C TYR A 231 -15.30 3.16 2.42
N TYR A 232 -14.58 3.06 1.30
CA TYR A 232 -13.32 2.33 1.28
C TYR A 232 -12.19 3.05 2.00
N GLN A 233 -12.22 4.39 2.07
CA GLN A 233 -11.27 5.17 2.85
C GLN A 233 -11.52 5.05 4.36
N GLU A 234 -12.77 5.16 4.81
CA GLU A 234 -13.10 5.22 6.24
C GLU A 234 -13.35 3.85 6.88
N GLN A 235 -13.97 2.92 6.15
CA GLN A 235 -14.52 1.68 6.71
C GLN A 235 -13.96 0.41 6.08
N GLY A 236 -13.25 0.53 4.96
CA GLY A 236 -12.78 -0.60 4.17
C GLY A 236 -11.80 -1.51 4.91
N ARG A 237 -12.15 -2.80 5.01
CA ARG A 237 -11.44 -3.85 5.74
C ARG A 237 -10.44 -4.59 4.85
N ASP A 238 -9.49 -5.30 5.45
CA ASP A 238 -8.44 -5.99 4.68
C ASP A 238 -8.94 -7.16 3.84
N TRP A 239 -9.99 -7.87 4.29
CA TRP A 239 -10.61 -8.90 3.46
C TRP A 239 -11.31 -8.28 2.23
N GLU A 240 -11.80 -7.04 2.33
CA GLU A 240 -12.37 -6.31 1.19
C GLU A 240 -11.25 -5.90 0.23
N ARG A 241 -10.08 -5.50 0.74
CA ARG A 241 -8.90 -5.29 -0.11
C ARG A 241 -8.52 -6.56 -0.85
N TYR A 242 -8.49 -7.71 -0.16
CA TYR A 242 -8.24 -9.01 -0.77
C TYR A 242 -9.23 -9.32 -1.91
N ALA A 243 -10.53 -9.06 -1.72
CA ALA A 243 -11.53 -9.21 -2.78
C ALA A 243 -11.31 -8.22 -3.94
N MET A 244 -11.00 -6.97 -3.62
CA MET A 244 -10.83 -5.89 -4.61
C MET A 244 -9.57 -6.01 -5.47
N VAL A 245 -8.59 -6.85 -5.09
CA VAL A 245 -7.45 -7.21 -5.98
C VAL A 245 -7.94 -7.78 -7.32
N LYS A 246 -9.06 -8.51 -7.31
CA LYS A 246 -9.65 -9.08 -8.51
C LYS A 246 -10.63 -8.14 -9.21
N ALA A 247 -10.99 -6.99 -8.62
CA ALA A 247 -12.00 -6.10 -9.18
C ALA A 247 -11.59 -5.60 -10.57
N ARG A 248 -12.48 -5.77 -11.55
CA ARG A 248 -12.30 -5.30 -12.92
C ARG A 248 -13.58 -4.67 -13.45
N LEU A 249 -13.45 -3.51 -14.07
CA LEU A 249 -14.56 -2.87 -14.78
C LEU A 249 -14.95 -3.69 -16.03
N MET A 250 -16.25 -3.91 -16.17
CA MET A 250 -16.85 -4.64 -17.29
C MET A 250 -17.28 -3.66 -18.39
N GLY A 251 -16.89 -3.95 -19.63
CA GLY A 251 -17.30 -3.19 -20.82
C GLY A 251 -16.68 -1.79 -20.93
N GLY A 252 -15.63 -1.65 -21.75
CA GLY A 252 -15.06 -0.36 -22.15
C GLY A 252 -14.12 0.29 -21.13
N ALA A 253 -13.04 -0.40 -20.79
CA ALA A 253 -12.02 -0.05 -19.79
C ALA A 253 -11.42 1.38 -19.82
N GLU A 254 -11.56 2.12 -20.92
CA GLU A 254 -10.74 3.30 -21.23
C GLU A 254 -11.52 4.62 -21.26
N ASP A 255 -12.82 4.61 -20.94
CA ASP A 255 -13.56 5.87 -20.80
C ASP A 255 -13.14 6.65 -19.54
N ALA A 256 -13.46 7.95 -19.51
CA ALA A 256 -13.03 8.86 -18.45
C ALA A 256 -13.52 8.43 -17.05
N TYR A 257 -14.77 7.99 -16.92
CA TYR A 257 -15.33 7.56 -15.64
C TYR A 257 -14.74 6.22 -15.19
N SER A 258 -14.46 5.31 -16.13
CA SER A 258 -13.73 4.07 -15.83
C SER A 258 -12.32 4.33 -15.30
N GLN A 259 -11.60 5.30 -15.89
CA GLN A 259 -10.27 5.71 -15.41
C GLN A 259 -10.33 6.40 -14.05
N GLU A 260 -11.34 7.26 -13.83
CA GLU A 260 -11.58 7.92 -12.55
C GLU A 260 -11.80 6.90 -11.44
N LEU A 261 -12.75 5.97 -11.60
CA LEU A 261 -13.04 4.97 -10.57
C LEU A 261 -11.83 4.09 -10.26
N ARG A 262 -11.04 3.71 -11.28
CA ARG A 262 -9.79 2.97 -11.07
C ARG A 262 -8.78 3.78 -10.24
N LYS A 263 -8.64 5.07 -10.54
CA LYS A 263 -7.74 5.96 -9.82
C LYS A 263 -8.19 6.12 -8.36
N THR A 264 -9.49 6.20 -8.12
CA THR A 264 -10.10 6.28 -6.79
C THR A 264 -9.89 5.00 -5.98
N LEU A 265 -10.07 3.82 -6.60
CA LEU A 265 -9.97 2.53 -5.90
C LEU A 265 -8.54 2.04 -5.70
N ARG A 266 -7.60 2.43 -6.56
CA ARG A 266 -6.22 1.92 -6.53
C ARG A 266 -5.51 2.11 -5.18
N PRO A 267 -5.58 3.28 -4.50
CA PRO A 267 -4.94 3.48 -3.21
C PRO A 267 -5.51 2.56 -2.10
N PHE A 268 -6.80 2.23 -2.19
CA PHE A 268 -7.43 1.31 -1.23
C PHE A 268 -6.90 -0.12 -1.38
N VAL A 269 -6.83 -0.62 -2.62
CA VAL A 269 -6.41 -2.00 -2.93
C VAL A 269 -4.90 -2.19 -2.75
N PHE A 270 -4.09 -1.29 -3.32
CA PHE A 270 -2.63 -1.42 -3.36
C PHE A 270 -1.99 -0.32 -2.51
N ARG A 271 -1.88 -0.58 -1.21
CA ARG A 271 -1.25 0.34 -0.27
C ARG A 271 0.23 0.51 -0.59
N ARG A 272 0.71 1.75 -0.68
CA ARG A 272 2.15 2.04 -0.85
C ARG A 272 2.98 1.69 0.41
N TYR A 273 2.34 1.82 1.57
CA TYR A 273 2.89 1.48 2.87
C TYR A 273 2.13 0.28 3.41
N ILE A 274 2.85 -0.83 3.57
CA ILE A 274 2.36 -2.00 4.26
C ILE A 274 2.91 -1.89 5.66
N ASP A 275 2.05 -1.55 6.60
CA ASP A 275 2.35 -1.68 8.01
C ASP A 275 2.15 -3.14 8.43
N PHE A 276 2.58 -3.45 9.63
CA PHE A 276 2.52 -4.81 10.12
C PHE A 276 1.09 -5.33 10.35
N SER A 277 0.10 -4.43 10.56
CA SER A 277 -1.30 -4.83 10.71
C SER A 277 -1.81 -5.59 9.49
N VAL A 278 -1.32 -5.22 8.29
CA VAL A 278 -1.67 -5.92 7.04
C VAL A 278 -1.09 -7.32 7.01
N ILE A 279 0.17 -7.49 7.41
CA ILE A 279 0.82 -8.82 7.45
C ILE A 279 0.09 -9.72 8.45
N GLN A 280 -0.29 -9.18 9.61
CA GLN A 280 -1.04 -9.93 10.61
C GLN A 280 -2.46 -10.26 10.14
N SER A 281 -3.10 -9.35 9.41
CA SER A 281 -4.40 -9.60 8.76
C SER A 281 -4.31 -10.75 7.75
N LEU A 282 -3.22 -10.81 6.97
CA LEU A 282 -2.93 -11.92 6.06
C LEU A 282 -2.68 -13.23 6.82
N ARG A 283 -1.93 -13.24 7.91
CA ARG A 283 -1.77 -14.42 8.78
C ARG A 283 -3.10 -14.89 9.37
N ASN A 284 -3.94 -13.97 9.84
CA ASN A 284 -5.27 -14.28 10.35
C ASN A 284 -6.16 -14.92 9.28
N MET A 285 -6.11 -14.42 8.04
CA MET A 285 -6.79 -15.01 6.90
C MET A 285 -6.23 -16.40 6.55
N LYS A 286 -4.89 -16.58 6.53
CA LYS A 286 -4.22 -17.90 6.36
C LYS A 286 -4.71 -18.89 7.41
N GLY A 287 -4.69 -18.50 8.69
CA GLY A 287 -5.15 -19.31 9.81
C GLY A 287 -6.65 -19.65 9.74
N MET A 288 -7.49 -18.73 9.26
CA MET A 288 -8.92 -18.98 9.04
C MET A 288 -9.14 -20.04 7.95
N ILE A 289 -8.43 -19.93 6.82
CA ILE A 289 -8.46 -20.92 5.74
C ILE A 289 -8.04 -22.29 6.30
N ALA A 290 -6.89 -22.38 6.98
CA ALA A 290 -6.37 -23.63 7.53
C ALA A 290 -7.29 -24.27 8.59
N ARG A 291 -7.92 -23.47 9.47
CA ARG A 291 -8.91 -23.97 10.45
C ARG A 291 -10.18 -24.49 9.76
N GLU A 292 -10.64 -23.83 8.71
CA GLU A 292 -11.84 -24.26 7.97
C GLU A 292 -11.62 -25.62 7.29
N VAL A 293 -10.47 -25.83 6.66
CA VAL A 293 -10.10 -27.12 6.05
C VAL A 293 -10.14 -28.23 7.11
N ARG A 294 -9.48 -28.02 8.26
CA ARG A 294 -9.46 -28.98 9.37
C ARG A 294 -10.86 -29.26 9.94
N ARG A 295 -11.67 -28.23 10.17
CA ARG A 295 -13.00 -28.35 10.78
C ARG A 295 -13.98 -29.13 9.90
N ARG A 296 -13.93 -28.92 8.58
CA ARG A 296 -14.91 -29.50 7.66
C ARG A 296 -14.48 -30.88 7.11
N GLY A 297 -13.22 -31.28 7.27
CA GLY A 297 -12.73 -32.58 6.80
C GLY A 297 -12.90 -32.79 5.29
N LEU A 298 -12.85 -31.71 4.50
CA LEU A 298 -13.10 -31.70 3.06
C LEU A 298 -11.94 -32.35 2.29
N LYS A 299 -11.94 -33.68 2.17
CA LYS A 299 -10.94 -34.42 1.40
C LYS A 299 -11.19 -34.35 -0.11
N ASP A 300 -12.44 -34.44 -0.52
CA ASP A 300 -12.81 -34.55 -1.95
C ASP A 300 -13.22 -33.20 -2.58
N ASN A 301 -12.86 -32.07 -1.96
CA ASN A 301 -13.22 -30.75 -2.47
C ASN A 301 -12.01 -30.03 -3.10
N ILE A 302 -12.02 -29.87 -4.42
CA ILE A 302 -10.88 -29.33 -5.19
C ILE A 302 -10.61 -27.84 -4.96
N LYS A 303 -11.58 -27.11 -4.41
CA LYS A 303 -11.44 -25.67 -4.12
C LYS A 303 -11.04 -25.41 -2.67
N LEU A 304 -11.72 -26.05 -1.73
CA LEU A 304 -11.64 -25.78 -0.30
C LEU A 304 -10.77 -26.80 0.47
N GLY A 305 -10.39 -27.91 -0.14
CA GLY A 305 -9.45 -28.87 0.44
C GLY A 305 -8.04 -28.29 0.59
N ALA A 306 -7.21 -28.94 1.43
CA ALA A 306 -5.80 -28.58 1.60
C ALA A 306 -5.08 -28.70 0.24
N GLY A 307 -4.35 -27.67 -0.19
CA GLY A 307 -3.74 -27.63 -1.51
C GLY A 307 -4.69 -27.33 -2.68
N GLY A 308 -5.95 -26.98 -2.40
CA GLY A 308 -6.95 -26.67 -3.41
C GLY A 308 -6.79 -25.28 -4.05
N ILE A 309 -7.69 -24.96 -4.99
CA ILE A 309 -7.66 -23.71 -5.79
C ILE A 309 -7.58 -22.47 -4.89
N ARG A 310 -8.30 -22.45 -3.75
CA ARG A 310 -8.34 -21.31 -2.85
C ARG A 310 -6.98 -21.01 -2.21
N GLU A 311 -6.16 -22.04 -1.92
CA GLU A 311 -4.82 -21.83 -1.38
C GLU A 311 -3.89 -21.21 -2.43
N ILE A 312 -4.03 -21.59 -3.72
CA ILE A 312 -3.28 -20.97 -4.83
C ILE A 312 -3.68 -19.49 -5.02
N GLU A 313 -4.98 -19.20 -5.00
CA GLU A 313 -5.52 -17.84 -5.04
C GLU A 313 -4.92 -17.01 -3.89
N PHE A 314 -4.93 -17.57 -2.68
CA PHE A 314 -4.39 -16.92 -1.49
C PHE A 314 -2.89 -16.64 -1.59
N ILE A 315 -2.07 -17.62 -1.99
CA ILE A 315 -0.62 -17.47 -2.19
C ILE A 315 -0.35 -16.28 -3.13
N THR A 316 -1.03 -16.26 -4.28
CA THR A 316 -0.80 -15.24 -5.30
C THR A 316 -1.22 -13.86 -4.79
N GLN A 317 -2.42 -13.73 -4.23
CA GLN A 317 -2.98 -12.45 -3.77
C GLN A 317 -2.24 -11.89 -2.56
N VAL A 318 -1.65 -12.72 -1.70
CA VAL A 318 -0.77 -12.28 -0.61
C VAL A 318 0.37 -11.43 -1.17
N PHE A 319 1.06 -11.88 -2.21
CA PHE A 319 2.13 -11.09 -2.82
C PHE A 319 1.61 -9.79 -3.44
N GLN A 320 0.43 -9.81 -4.06
CA GLN A 320 -0.21 -8.60 -4.59
C GLN A 320 -0.51 -7.57 -3.50
N LEU A 321 -1.01 -8.02 -2.35
CA LEU A 321 -1.33 -7.13 -1.23
C LEU A 321 -0.07 -6.57 -0.56
N ILE A 322 0.99 -7.39 -0.41
CA ILE A 322 2.23 -6.96 0.25
C ILE A 322 3.10 -6.09 -0.67
N ARG A 323 3.19 -6.42 -1.96
CA ARG A 323 4.15 -5.79 -2.88
C ARG A 323 3.48 -4.98 -3.99
N GLY A 324 2.21 -5.19 -4.30
CA GLY A 324 1.53 -4.55 -5.42
C GLY A 324 1.46 -3.02 -5.34
N GLY A 325 1.53 -2.42 -4.16
CA GLY A 325 1.65 -0.96 -4.03
C GLY A 325 2.99 -0.37 -4.51
N ARG A 326 4.05 -1.18 -4.52
CA ARG A 326 5.40 -0.80 -4.96
C ARG A 326 5.77 -1.40 -6.32
N GLU A 327 5.22 -2.57 -6.64
CA GLU A 327 5.49 -3.33 -7.85
C GLU A 327 4.26 -3.35 -8.77
N PRO A 328 4.20 -2.48 -9.81
CA PRO A 328 3.07 -2.42 -10.73
C PRO A 328 2.76 -3.74 -11.43
N ALA A 329 3.77 -4.59 -11.66
CA ALA A 329 3.61 -5.91 -12.27
C ALA A 329 2.69 -6.84 -11.46
N LEU A 330 2.58 -6.63 -10.14
CA LEU A 330 1.70 -7.39 -9.24
C LEU A 330 0.30 -6.80 -9.12
N GLN A 331 -0.04 -5.76 -9.88
CA GLN A 331 -1.40 -5.17 -9.91
C GLN A 331 -2.33 -5.84 -10.94
N GLY A 332 -1.86 -6.90 -11.61
CA GLY A 332 -2.67 -7.71 -12.52
C GLY A 332 -3.83 -8.41 -11.81
N ARG A 333 -4.97 -8.61 -12.49
CA ARG A 333 -6.15 -9.26 -11.87
C ARG A 333 -6.12 -10.78 -12.06
N SER A 334 -5.59 -11.26 -13.17
CA SER A 334 -5.53 -12.69 -13.51
C SER A 334 -4.46 -13.42 -12.70
N LEU A 335 -4.74 -14.64 -12.24
CA LEU A 335 -3.83 -15.37 -11.36
C LEU A 335 -2.50 -15.73 -12.04
N LEU A 336 -2.55 -16.35 -13.24
CA LEU A 336 -1.35 -16.87 -13.91
C LEU A 336 -0.33 -15.78 -14.28
N PRO A 337 -0.71 -14.64 -14.90
CA PRO A 337 0.24 -13.55 -15.16
C PRO A 337 0.84 -12.97 -13.88
N THR A 338 0.05 -12.86 -12.82
CA THR A 338 0.54 -12.39 -11.52
C THR A 338 1.53 -13.39 -10.92
N LEU A 339 1.25 -14.68 -10.98
CA LEU A 339 2.15 -15.73 -10.47
C LEU A 339 3.48 -15.76 -11.25
N GLN A 340 3.45 -15.49 -12.56
CA GLN A 340 4.65 -15.28 -13.35
C GLN A 340 5.44 -14.06 -12.86
N ALA A 341 4.77 -12.91 -12.65
CA ALA A 341 5.41 -11.70 -12.11
C ALA A 341 6.02 -11.91 -10.71
N VAL A 342 5.38 -12.73 -9.86
CA VAL A 342 5.93 -13.15 -8.56
C VAL A 342 7.27 -13.89 -8.75
N GLY A 343 7.36 -14.77 -9.75
CA GLY A 343 8.60 -15.46 -10.10
C GLY A 343 9.68 -14.53 -10.67
N GLU A 344 9.31 -13.62 -11.58
CA GLU A 344 10.23 -12.64 -12.17
C GLU A 344 10.85 -11.70 -11.13
N LEU A 345 10.11 -11.40 -10.05
CA LEU A 345 10.57 -10.60 -8.90
C LEU A 345 11.37 -11.41 -7.87
N GLY A 346 11.55 -12.72 -8.06
CA GLY A 346 12.27 -13.59 -7.13
C GLY A 346 11.58 -13.78 -5.77
N LEU A 347 10.24 -13.59 -5.71
CA LEU A 347 9.45 -13.74 -4.49
C LEU A 347 9.09 -15.20 -4.19
N LEU A 348 9.11 -16.05 -5.21
CA LEU A 348 9.04 -17.50 -5.14
C LEU A 348 10.11 -18.10 -6.05
N GLU A 349 10.55 -19.32 -5.74
CA GLU A 349 11.47 -20.05 -6.59
C GLU A 349 10.81 -20.43 -7.93
N ALA A 350 11.59 -20.50 -9.00
CA ALA A 350 11.07 -20.83 -10.33
C ALA A 350 10.38 -22.21 -10.38
N GLU A 351 10.81 -23.16 -9.54
CA GLU A 351 10.16 -24.46 -9.41
C GLU A 351 8.79 -24.37 -8.74
N GLN A 352 8.67 -23.58 -7.66
CA GLN A 352 7.40 -23.33 -6.98
C GLN A 352 6.39 -22.66 -7.92
N VAL A 353 6.83 -21.67 -8.71
CA VAL A 353 5.99 -20.99 -9.70
C VAL A 353 5.48 -21.98 -10.75
N ARG A 354 6.35 -22.83 -11.30
CA ARG A 354 5.93 -23.86 -12.28
C ARG A 354 4.94 -24.86 -11.66
N ALA A 355 5.20 -25.31 -10.44
CA ALA A 355 4.34 -26.26 -9.73
C ALA A 355 2.95 -25.67 -9.46
N LEU A 356 2.88 -24.42 -8.97
CA LEU A 356 1.63 -23.71 -8.71
C LEU A 356 0.84 -23.44 -10.00
N SER A 357 1.49 -23.01 -11.08
CA SER A 357 0.82 -22.81 -12.38
C SER A 357 0.25 -24.11 -12.93
N ALA A 358 1.00 -25.21 -12.87
CA ALA A 358 0.54 -26.52 -13.32
C ALA A 358 -0.63 -27.03 -12.46
N ALA A 359 -0.53 -26.90 -11.14
CA ALA A 359 -1.61 -27.27 -10.22
C ALA A 359 -2.87 -26.44 -10.46
N TYR A 360 -2.74 -25.13 -10.68
CA TYR A 360 -3.87 -24.25 -10.99
C TYR A 360 -4.60 -24.71 -12.26
N LEU A 361 -3.87 -24.89 -13.36
CA LEU A 361 -4.46 -25.33 -14.62
C LEU A 361 -5.11 -26.72 -14.51
N PHE A 362 -4.46 -27.66 -13.81
CA PHE A 362 -5.02 -28.99 -13.57
C PHE A 362 -6.33 -28.93 -12.79
N LEU A 363 -6.35 -28.22 -11.65
CA LEU A 363 -7.52 -28.10 -10.80
C LEU A 363 -8.66 -27.36 -11.49
N ARG A 364 -8.37 -26.27 -12.24
CA ARG A 364 -9.38 -25.53 -13.01
C ARG A 364 -9.95 -26.36 -14.15
N ARG A 365 -9.14 -27.17 -14.83
CA ARG A 365 -9.62 -28.09 -15.86
C ARG A 365 -10.55 -29.14 -15.27
N LEU A 366 -10.15 -29.77 -14.17
CA LEU A 366 -10.94 -30.77 -13.46
C LEU A 366 -12.27 -30.18 -12.96
N GLU A 367 -12.24 -28.98 -12.37
CA GLU A 367 -13.44 -28.27 -11.94
C GLU A 367 -14.37 -27.97 -13.12
N ASN A 368 -13.85 -27.43 -14.22
CA ASN A 368 -14.67 -27.11 -15.39
C ASN A 368 -15.31 -28.37 -16.00
N LEU A 369 -14.56 -29.46 -16.14
CA LEU A 369 -15.11 -30.73 -16.66
C LEU A 369 -16.21 -31.27 -15.75
N LEU A 370 -15.99 -31.27 -14.44
CA LEU A 370 -16.98 -31.70 -13.45
C LEU A 370 -18.26 -30.89 -13.55
N GLN A 371 -18.15 -29.56 -13.64
CA GLN A 371 -19.31 -28.68 -13.76
C GLN A 371 -20.00 -28.84 -15.11
N ALA A 372 -19.26 -29.06 -16.20
CA ALA A 372 -19.78 -29.24 -17.54
C ALA A 372 -20.57 -30.55 -17.73
N ILE A 373 -20.47 -31.53 -16.81
CA ILE A 373 -21.32 -32.73 -16.87
C ILE A 373 -22.80 -32.35 -16.87
N GLY A 374 -23.21 -31.41 -16.01
CA GLY A 374 -24.62 -31.05 -15.83
C GLY A 374 -24.91 -29.55 -15.68
N ASP A 375 -23.94 -28.67 -15.97
CA ASP A 375 -23.99 -27.24 -15.63
C ASP A 375 -24.34 -27.01 -14.14
N GLN A 376 -23.59 -27.67 -13.27
CA GLN A 376 -23.80 -27.62 -11.82
C GLN A 376 -22.64 -26.94 -11.13
N GLN A 377 -22.95 -26.08 -10.14
CA GLN A 377 -21.94 -25.44 -9.30
C GLN A 377 -21.48 -26.42 -8.22
N THR A 378 -20.64 -27.38 -8.61
CA THR A 378 -20.00 -28.33 -7.70
C THR A 378 -18.49 -28.16 -7.71
N GLN A 379 -17.89 -28.42 -6.55
CA GLN A 379 -16.46 -28.46 -6.30
C GLN A 379 -16.06 -29.78 -5.62
N THR A 380 -17.01 -30.69 -5.42
CA THR A 380 -16.82 -31.96 -4.74
C THR A 380 -16.76 -33.06 -5.80
N LEU A 381 -15.72 -33.89 -5.74
CA LEU A 381 -15.53 -34.99 -6.67
C LEU A 381 -16.71 -35.99 -6.63
N PRO A 382 -17.07 -36.60 -7.77
CA PRO A 382 -18.22 -37.50 -7.84
C PRO A 382 -17.93 -38.84 -7.16
N GLN A 383 -18.97 -39.43 -6.58
CA GLN A 383 -18.94 -40.79 -6.04
C GLN A 383 -19.40 -41.83 -7.08
N GLU A 384 -20.18 -41.41 -8.07
CA GLU A 384 -20.72 -42.28 -9.10
C GLU A 384 -19.65 -42.69 -10.12
N ALA A 385 -19.59 -43.99 -10.43
CA ALA A 385 -18.56 -44.56 -11.31
C ALA A 385 -18.58 -43.97 -12.73
N LEU A 386 -19.76 -43.58 -13.23
CA LEU A 386 -19.90 -42.96 -14.55
C LEU A 386 -19.15 -41.62 -14.61
N ASP A 387 -19.41 -40.72 -13.65
CA ASP A 387 -18.80 -39.40 -13.64
C ASP A 387 -17.31 -39.47 -13.30
N GLN A 388 -16.89 -40.43 -12.47
CA GLN A 388 -15.46 -40.73 -12.28
C GLN A 388 -14.77 -41.12 -13.58
N ALA A 389 -15.40 -41.98 -14.40
CA ALA A 389 -14.87 -42.36 -15.71
C ALA A 389 -14.86 -41.20 -16.70
N ARG A 390 -15.93 -40.37 -16.72
CA ARG A 390 -16.02 -39.15 -17.54
C ARG A 390 -14.86 -38.20 -17.23
N LEU A 391 -14.59 -37.95 -15.94
CA LEU A 391 -13.50 -37.07 -15.51
C LEU A 391 -12.11 -37.62 -15.82
N ALA A 392 -11.86 -38.90 -15.52
CA ALA A 392 -10.57 -39.54 -15.83
C ALA A 392 -10.25 -39.41 -17.32
N TYR A 393 -11.20 -39.76 -18.18
CA TYR A 393 -11.03 -39.64 -19.62
C TYR A 393 -10.88 -38.18 -20.07
N GLY A 394 -11.73 -37.26 -19.60
CA GLY A 394 -11.68 -35.83 -19.98
C GLY A 394 -10.37 -35.13 -19.55
N MET A 395 -9.75 -35.62 -18.48
CA MET A 395 -8.42 -35.20 -18.03
C MET A 395 -7.28 -35.87 -18.80
N GLY A 396 -7.58 -36.82 -19.69
CA GLY A 396 -6.59 -37.57 -20.48
C GLY A 396 -5.85 -38.63 -19.67
N LEU A 397 -6.48 -39.17 -18.62
CA LEU A 397 -5.91 -40.17 -17.72
C LEU A 397 -6.60 -41.53 -17.91
N ALA A 398 -5.88 -42.60 -17.57
CA ALA A 398 -6.32 -43.97 -17.85
C ALA A 398 -7.58 -44.37 -17.06
N ASP A 399 -7.64 -43.99 -15.79
CA ASP A 399 -8.71 -44.35 -14.86
C ASP A 399 -8.80 -43.38 -13.67
N TRP A 400 -9.80 -43.61 -12.81
CA TRP A 400 -10.03 -42.80 -11.62
C TRP A 400 -8.86 -42.83 -10.62
N PRO A 401 -8.25 -43.99 -10.29
CA PRO A 401 -7.04 -44.03 -9.45
C PRO A 401 -5.89 -43.16 -9.99
N ALA A 402 -5.64 -43.16 -11.30
CA ALA A 402 -4.62 -42.32 -11.91
C ALA A 402 -4.94 -40.82 -11.77
N LEU A 403 -6.21 -40.45 -11.92
CA LEU A 403 -6.68 -39.07 -11.68
C LEU A 403 -6.48 -38.63 -10.23
N MET A 404 -6.83 -39.48 -9.26
CA MET A 404 -6.65 -39.17 -7.85
C MET A 404 -5.16 -39.04 -7.47
N ALA A 405 -4.29 -39.90 -7.99
CA ALA A 405 -2.84 -39.81 -7.75
C ALA A 405 -2.24 -38.51 -8.30
N ALA A 406 -2.65 -38.10 -9.51
CA ALA A 406 -2.23 -36.83 -10.10
C ALA A 406 -2.75 -35.61 -9.32
N LEU A 407 -4.02 -35.67 -8.88
CA LEU A 407 -4.64 -34.63 -8.06
C LEU A 407 -3.90 -34.46 -6.72
N ASP A 408 -3.63 -35.57 -6.02
CA ASP A 408 -2.93 -35.55 -4.74
C ASP A 408 -1.52 -34.94 -4.86
N ALA A 409 -0.79 -35.27 -5.93
CA ALA A 409 0.54 -34.71 -6.18
C ALA A 409 0.50 -33.18 -6.37
N HIS A 410 -0.48 -32.67 -7.13
CA HIS A 410 -0.67 -31.23 -7.31
C HIS A 410 -1.06 -30.54 -6.00
N MET A 411 -2.01 -31.10 -5.25
CA MET A 411 -2.48 -30.52 -3.98
C MET A 411 -1.37 -30.52 -2.92
N GLN A 412 -0.52 -31.55 -2.86
CA GLN A 412 0.65 -31.57 -1.97
C GLN A 412 1.67 -30.48 -2.31
N ALA A 413 1.94 -30.25 -3.60
CA ALA A 413 2.86 -29.20 -4.03
C ALA A 413 2.35 -27.80 -3.67
N VAL A 414 1.06 -27.53 -3.84
CA VAL A 414 0.42 -26.28 -3.40
C VAL A 414 0.53 -26.13 -1.89
N ARG A 415 0.25 -27.21 -1.15
CA ARG A 415 0.23 -27.18 0.30
C ARG A 415 1.59 -26.83 0.90
N ALA A 416 2.66 -27.40 0.35
CA ALA A 416 4.03 -27.09 0.78
C ALA A 416 4.32 -25.58 0.68
N VAL A 417 3.97 -24.95 -0.44
CA VAL A 417 4.16 -23.49 -0.62
C VAL A 417 3.24 -22.68 0.31
N PHE A 418 2.01 -23.14 0.53
CA PHE A 418 1.05 -22.46 1.43
C PHE A 418 1.53 -22.47 2.89
N ASP A 419 2.12 -23.57 3.35
CA ASP A 419 2.60 -23.69 4.73
C ASP A 419 3.78 -22.73 4.98
N ASP A 420 4.71 -22.63 4.04
CA ASP A 420 5.87 -21.72 4.11
C ASP A 420 5.50 -20.23 3.88
N LEU A 421 4.29 -19.95 3.38
CA LEU A 421 3.84 -18.60 3.05
C LEU A 421 3.61 -17.76 4.32
N ILE A 422 4.35 -16.66 4.47
CA ILE A 422 4.30 -15.73 5.61
C ILE A 422 4.51 -16.48 6.93
N GLY A 423 5.78 -16.63 7.35
CA GLY A 423 6.22 -17.47 8.47
C GLY A 423 5.35 -17.40 9.73
N ASP A 424 5.10 -18.57 10.32
CA ASP A 424 4.40 -18.80 11.58
C ASP A 424 5.36 -18.56 12.78
N ASP A 425 5.88 -17.34 12.91
CA ASP A 425 6.63 -16.93 14.12
C ASP A 425 5.70 -16.30 15.17
N SER A 426 4.47 -16.77 15.27
CA SER A 426 3.75 -16.69 16.54
C SER A 426 3.98 -18.02 17.25
N PRO A 427 4.97 -18.12 18.17
CA PRO A 427 4.76 -19.07 19.24
C PRO A 427 3.38 -18.75 19.84
N ASP A 428 2.57 -19.76 20.11
CA ASP A 428 1.40 -19.63 20.96
C ASP A 428 1.89 -19.21 22.37
N VAL A 429 2.27 -17.95 22.54
CA VAL A 429 2.71 -17.37 23.83
C VAL A 429 1.51 -17.27 24.80
N GLY A 430 0.29 -17.55 24.32
CA GLY A 430 -0.91 -17.65 25.14
C GLY A 430 -0.91 -18.81 26.14
N GLU A 431 0.04 -19.75 26.06
CA GLU A 431 0.10 -20.94 26.93
C GLU A 431 1.42 -21.08 27.73
N ASP A 432 2.24 -20.04 27.86
CA ASP A 432 3.42 -20.09 28.73
C ASP A 432 3.02 -19.76 30.20
N PRO A 433 3.12 -20.72 31.16
CA PRO A 433 2.67 -20.56 32.55
C PRO A 433 3.32 -19.37 33.28
N ASP A 434 4.49 -18.93 32.82
CA ASP A 434 5.24 -17.83 33.46
C ASP A 434 4.56 -16.45 33.28
N TYR A 435 3.75 -16.24 32.23
CA TYR A 435 3.05 -14.95 32.01
C TYR A 435 1.80 -14.75 32.86
N GLN A 436 1.29 -15.81 33.49
CA GLN A 436 0.03 -15.76 34.24
C GLN A 436 0.08 -14.80 35.44
N HIS A 437 1.25 -14.65 36.06
CA HIS A 437 1.51 -13.73 37.17
C HIS A 437 1.52 -12.24 36.74
N TYR A 438 1.86 -11.94 35.49
CA TYR A 438 1.84 -10.58 34.96
C TYR A 438 0.44 -10.19 34.46
N HIS A 439 -0.38 -11.18 34.11
CA HIS A 439 -1.77 -10.97 33.73
C HIS A 439 -2.61 -10.49 34.93
N SER A 440 -2.43 -11.10 36.10
CA SER A 440 -3.06 -10.63 37.35
C SER A 440 -2.56 -9.24 37.74
N LEU A 441 -1.26 -8.97 37.58
CA LEU A 441 -0.67 -7.65 37.83
C LEU A 441 -1.30 -6.53 36.97
N TRP A 442 -1.76 -6.84 35.75
CA TRP A 442 -2.45 -5.86 34.91
C TRP A 442 -3.96 -5.74 35.22
N GLN A 443 -4.65 -6.86 35.44
CA GLN A 443 -6.11 -6.89 35.54
C GLN A 443 -6.65 -6.53 36.93
N ASP A 444 -6.00 -6.94 38.02
CA ASP A 444 -6.50 -6.79 39.38
C ASP A 444 -6.13 -5.45 40.03
N ALA A 445 -6.79 -5.10 41.14
CA ALA A 445 -6.42 -3.93 41.93
C ALA A 445 -5.11 -4.22 42.65
N LEU A 446 -4.04 -3.58 42.17
CA LEU A 446 -2.67 -3.84 42.58
C LEU A 446 -2.43 -3.71 44.09
N GLU A 447 -1.96 -4.77 44.73
CA GLU A 447 -1.39 -4.73 46.09
C GLU A 447 0.14 -4.87 46.06
N GLU A 448 0.84 -4.20 46.99
CA GLU A 448 2.31 -4.24 47.08
C GLU A 448 2.88 -5.65 47.29
N ASN A 449 2.09 -6.52 47.93
CA ASN A 449 2.45 -7.92 48.20
C ASN A 449 2.56 -8.77 46.92
N GLU A 450 1.92 -8.38 45.82
CA GLU A 450 1.94 -9.12 44.53
C GLU A 450 3.11 -8.70 43.63
N LEU A 451 3.58 -7.45 43.74
CA LEU A 451 4.72 -6.95 42.96
C LEU A 451 6.08 -7.36 43.58
N ALA A 452 6.13 -7.54 44.91
CA ALA A 452 7.38 -7.86 45.62
C ALA A 452 8.07 -9.16 45.13
N PRO A 453 7.36 -10.28 44.85
CA PRO A 453 7.98 -11.49 44.29
C PRO A 453 8.54 -11.30 42.88
N LEU A 454 7.92 -10.43 42.07
CA LEU A 454 8.31 -10.16 40.68
C LEU A 454 9.45 -9.13 40.57
N THR A 455 9.74 -8.39 41.66
CA THR A 455 10.76 -7.33 41.71
C THR A 455 11.59 -7.39 43.01
N PRO A 456 12.24 -8.54 43.31
CA PRO A 456 12.95 -8.75 44.57
C PRO A 456 14.16 -7.83 44.75
N HIS A 457 14.70 -7.28 43.66
CA HIS A 457 15.84 -6.37 43.63
C HIS A 457 15.49 -4.90 43.90
N LEU A 458 14.20 -4.53 43.91
CA LEU A 458 13.75 -3.15 44.13
C LEU A 458 13.44 -2.89 45.61
N ASP A 459 13.55 -1.63 46.04
CA ASP A 459 13.12 -1.19 47.36
C ASP A 459 11.61 -0.87 47.40
N GLU A 460 11.11 -0.57 48.60
CA GLU A 460 9.69 -0.25 48.83
C GLU A 460 9.23 0.99 48.04
N GLU A 461 10.07 2.03 47.97
CA GLU A 461 9.72 3.27 47.27
C GLU A 461 9.63 3.08 45.75
N ALA A 462 10.58 2.35 45.17
CA ALA A 462 10.56 1.98 43.76
C ALA A 462 9.32 1.17 43.39
N ARG A 463 8.94 0.18 44.22
CA ARG A 463 7.70 -0.59 44.02
C ARG A 463 6.46 0.29 44.11
N ARG A 464 6.36 1.17 45.10
CA ARG A 464 5.25 2.15 45.21
C ARG A 464 5.15 3.05 43.98
N GLN A 465 6.28 3.49 43.43
CA GLN A 465 6.30 4.29 42.20
C GLN A 465 5.78 3.50 40.99
N MET A 466 6.19 2.24 40.82
CA MET A 466 5.71 1.39 39.73
C MET A 466 4.20 1.17 39.83
N LEU A 467 3.68 0.85 41.02
CA LEU A 467 2.25 0.65 41.25
C LEU A 467 1.43 1.90 40.91
N ARG A 468 1.88 3.08 41.35
CA ARG A 468 1.26 4.36 41.00
C ARG A 468 1.26 4.58 39.49
N THR A 469 2.38 4.31 38.82
CA THR A 469 2.51 4.50 37.36
C THR A 469 1.54 3.60 36.58
N ILE A 470 1.38 2.33 36.98
CA ILE A 470 0.45 1.40 36.34
C ILE A 470 -1.00 1.82 36.59
N ALA A 471 -1.33 2.22 37.82
CA ALA A 471 -2.67 2.68 38.19
C ALA A 471 -3.05 3.96 37.44
N ASP A 472 -2.15 4.95 37.38
CA ASP A 472 -2.34 6.20 36.65
C ASP A 472 -2.50 5.93 35.15
N PHE A 473 -1.70 5.02 34.59
CA PHE A 473 -1.83 4.61 33.20
C PHE A 473 -3.19 3.99 32.90
N ARG A 474 -3.67 3.02 33.71
CA ARG A 474 -5.01 2.41 33.57
C ARG A 474 -6.10 3.46 33.60
N HIS A 475 -6.05 4.37 34.58
CA HIS A 475 -7.03 5.43 34.73
C HIS A 475 -7.03 6.39 33.53
N ASP A 476 -5.87 6.70 32.98
CA ASP A 476 -5.76 7.57 31.80
C ASP A 476 -6.17 6.88 30.49
N VAL A 477 -5.99 5.55 30.40
CA VAL A 477 -6.52 4.72 29.31
C VAL A 477 -8.05 4.70 29.35
N ASP A 478 -8.66 4.54 30.53
CA ASP A 478 -10.12 4.50 30.70
C ASP A 478 -10.82 5.81 30.30
N LYS A 479 -10.13 6.95 30.45
CA LYS A 479 -10.63 8.26 30.00
C LYS A 479 -10.58 8.45 28.48
N ARG A 480 -9.85 7.59 27.75
CA ARG A 480 -9.70 7.69 26.30
C ARG A 480 -10.70 6.78 25.59
N THR A 481 -11.25 7.26 24.48
CA THR A 481 -12.12 6.47 23.60
C THR A 481 -11.30 5.46 22.81
N ILE A 482 -11.06 4.29 23.41
CA ILE A 482 -10.38 3.16 22.78
C ILE A 482 -11.45 2.12 22.41
N GLY A 483 -11.46 1.68 21.16
CA GLY A 483 -12.39 0.63 20.70
C GLY A 483 -12.11 -0.71 21.38
N PRO A 484 -13.05 -1.67 21.32
CA PRO A 484 -12.90 -2.99 21.97
C PRO A 484 -11.60 -3.69 21.55
N ARG A 485 -11.26 -3.62 20.26
CA ARG A 485 -10.01 -4.18 19.72
C ARG A 485 -8.75 -3.58 20.36
N GLY A 486 -8.73 -2.27 20.58
CA GLY A 486 -7.57 -1.62 21.20
C GLY A 486 -7.39 -2.02 22.67
N ARG A 487 -8.49 -2.26 23.38
CA ARG A 487 -8.45 -2.77 24.76
C ARG A 487 -7.94 -4.21 24.81
N ASP A 488 -8.47 -5.08 23.96
CA ASP A 488 -8.02 -6.48 23.88
C ASP A 488 -6.51 -6.59 23.60
N VAL A 489 -5.99 -5.75 22.71
CA VAL A 489 -4.56 -5.70 22.38
C VAL A 489 -3.74 -5.15 23.54
N LEU A 490 -4.24 -4.13 24.24
CA LEU A 490 -3.57 -3.58 25.43
C LEU A 490 -3.49 -4.62 26.55
N ASP A 491 -4.55 -5.40 26.76
CA ASP A 491 -4.61 -6.47 27.76
C ASP A 491 -3.63 -7.62 27.44
N GLN A 492 -3.28 -7.81 26.17
CA GLN A 492 -2.22 -8.73 25.74
C GLN A 492 -0.82 -8.12 25.86
N LEU A 493 -0.69 -6.82 25.55
CA LEU A 493 0.61 -6.11 25.52
C LEU A 493 1.16 -5.89 26.92
N MET A 494 0.33 -5.42 27.85
CA MET A 494 0.78 -4.96 29.16
C MET A 494 1.46 -6.07 29.98
N PRO A 495 0.93 -7.31 30.06
CA PRO A 495 1.62 -8.40 30.73
C PRO A 495 3.00 -8.70 30.13
N ARG A 496 3.13 -8.69 28.79
CA ARG A 496 4.42 -8.92 28.10
C ARG A 496 5.43 -7.82 28.40
N LEU A 497 4.98 -6.57 28.36
CA LEU A 497 5.81 -5.42 28.70
C LEU A 497 6.28 -5.46 30.16
N LEU A 498 5.37 -5.76 31.10
CA LEU A 498 5.72 -5.85 32.52
C LEU A 498 6.67 -7.01 32.80
N ALA A 499 6.54 -8.13 32.10
CA ALA A 499 7.47 -9.26 32.20
C ALA A 499 8.91 -8.88 31.82
N GLU A 500 9.11 -8.00 30.84
CA GLU A 500 10.43 -7.51 30.45
C GLU A 500 10.93 -6.33 31.30
N VAL A 501 10.01 -5.51 31.82
CA VAL A 501 10.36 -4.31 32.61
C VAL A 501 10.66 -4.65 34.07
N CYS A 502 9.85 -5.48 34.73
CA CYS A 502 9.97 -5.81 36.15
C CYS A 502 11.36 -6.35 36.55
N PRO A 503 12.01 -7.26 35.80
CA PRO A 503 13.33 -7.78 36.16
C PRO A 503 14.46 -6.74 36.13
N ARG A 504 14.23 -5.53 35.60
CA ARG A 504 15.26 -4.51 35.41
C ARG A 504 15.52 -3.70 36.69
N GLN A 505 16.75 -3.25 36.88
CA GLN A 505 17.10 -2.35 38.00
C GLN A 505 16.51 -0.94 37.82
N ASP A 506 16.34 -0.49 36.59
CA ASP A 506 15.81 0.83 36.22
C ASP A 506 14.29 0.80 35.95
N ALA A 507 13.60 -0.27 36.37
CA ALA A 507 12.18 -0.51 36.07
C ALA A 507 11.26 0.68 36.38
N PRO A 508 11.35 1.39 37.54
CA PRO A 508 10.48 2.54 37.81
C PRO A 508 10.66 3.68 36.80
N THR A 509 11.90 3.92 36.35
CA THR A 509 12.20 4.98 35.38
C THR A 509 11.79 4.57 33.97
N ALA A 510 12.07 3.32 33.58
CA ALA A 510 11.68 2.79 32.28
C ALA A 510 10.15 2.77 32.11
N LEU A 511 9.42 2.35 33.15
CA LEU A 511 7.97 2.24 33.12
C LEU A 511 7.28 3.61 32.95
N VAL A 512 7.76 4.66 33.62
CA VAL A 512 7.22 6.03 33.44
C VAL A 512 7.35 6.49 32.00
N ARG A 513 8.51 6.25 31.36
CA ARG A 513 8.76 6.63 29.97
C ARG A 513 7.92 5.82 28.98
N LEU A 514 7.79 4.51 29.22
CA LEU A 514 6.96 3.62 28.41
C LEU A 514 5.48 3.95 28.56
N ALA A 515 4.99 4.26 29.76
CA ALA A 515 3.60 4.66 29.98
C ALA A 515 3.26 5.96 29.21
N GLN A 516 4.15 6.96 29.23
CA GLN A 516 3.99 8.19 28.45
C GLN A 516 3.92 7.91 26.94
N LEU A 517 4.79 7.03 26.44
CA LEU A 517 4.79 6.61 25.06
C LEU A 517 3.51 5.87 24.69
N LEU A 518 3.11 4.86 25.47
CA LEU A 518 1.90 4.09 25.23
C LEU A 518 0.66 5.00 25.26
N LEU A 519 0.57 5.95 26.17
CA LEU A 519 -0.51 6.95 26.18
C LEU A 519 -0.53 7.80 24.90
N SER A 520 0.62 8.09 24.29
CA SER A 520 0.66 8.83 23.02
C SER A 520 0.10 8.03 21.84
N ILE A 521 0.11 6.69 21.92
CA ILE A 521 -0.31 5.78 20.84
C ILE A 521 -1.55 4.95 21.17
N VAL A 522 -2.12 5.02 22.37
CA VAL A 522 -3.17 4.08 22.82
C VAL A 522 -4.45 4.13 21.97
N THR A 523 -4.74 5.27 21.34
CA THR A 523 -5.87 5.41 20.40
C THR A 523 -5.57 4.88 18.99
N ARG A 524 -4.33 4.45 18.73
CA ARG A 524 -3.83 3.94 17.46
C ARG A 524 -3.52 2.45 17.60
N THR A 525 -4.55 1.63 17.45
CA THR A 525 -4.48 0.18 17.69
C THR A 525 -3.36 -0.52 16.91
N THR A 526 -3.03 -0.05 15.71
CA THR A 526 -1.97 -0.64 14.87
C THR A 526 -0.59 -0.63 15.52
N TYR A 527 -0.23 0.43 16.26
CA TYR A 527 1.06 0.48 16.97
C TYR A 527 1.07 -0.43 18.19
N LEU A 528 -0.07 -0.61 18.86
CA LEU A 528 -0.18 -1.57 19.98
C LEU A 528 -0.05 -3.00 19.46
N GLU A 529 -0.71 -3.33 18.35
CA GLU A 529 -0.64 -4.66 17.71
C GLU A 529 0.79 -4.98 17.27
N LEU A 530 1.50 -4.00 16.69
CA LEU A 530 2.92 -4.15 16.32
C LEU A 530 3.77 -4.62 17.52
N LEU A 531 3.57 -4.02 18.70
CA LEU A 531 4.35 -4.35 19.90
C LEU A 531 3.96 -5.70 20.52
N VAL A 532 2.70 -6.14 20.38
CA VAL A 532 2.28 -7.47 20.83
C VAL A 532 2.94 -8.54 19.97
N GLU A 533 2.93 -8.35 18.66
CA GLU A 533 3.27 -9.39 17.69
C GLU A 533 4.79 -9.50 17.47
N TYR A 534 5.53 -8.39 17.58
CA TYR A 534 7.00 -8.41 17.47
C TYR A 534 7.66 -8.22 18.83
N HIS A 535 7.91 -9.33 19.50
CA HIS A 535 8.60 -9.33 20.79
C HIS A 535 9.97 -8.63 20.74
N ALA A 536 10.75 -8.83 19.67
CA ALA A 536 12.03 -8.14 19.49
C ALA A 536 11.88 -6.60 19.45
N ALA A 537 10.84 -6.08 18.80
CA ALA A 537 10.58 -4.65 18.73
C ALA A 537 10.19 -4.09 20.11
N LEU A 538 9.37 -4.82 20.88
CA LEU A 538 9.05 -4.49 22.27
C LEU A 538 10.32 -4.47 23.15
N SER A 539 11.20 -5.47 23.02
CA SER A 539 12.47 -5.50 23.75
C SER A 539 13.39 -4.34 23.39
N HIS A 540 13.47 -3.97 22.10
CA HIS A 540 14.25 -2.81 21.66
C HIS A 540 13.64 -1.49 22.15
N LEU A 541 12.32 -1.35 22.12
CA LEU A 541 11.59 -0.22 22.67
C LEU A 541 11.91 -0.03 24.15
N ILE A 542 11.78 -1.08 24.96
CA ILE A 542 12.07 -1.07 26.39
C ILE A 542 13.52 -0.68 26.64
N ARG A 543 14.46 -1.31 25.92
CA ARG A 543 15.90 -1.01 26.04
C ARG A 543 16.21 0.46 25.76
N LEU A 544 15.70 1.01 24.66
CA LEU A 544 15.99 2.38 24.23
C LEU A 544 15.33 3.41 25.17
N CYS A 545 14.08 3.20 25.56
CA CYS A 545 13.37 4.07 26.49
C CYS A 545 14.00 4.06 27.89
N ALA A 546 14.45 2.89 28.35
CA ALA A 546 15.17 2.78 29.62
C ALA A 546 16.51 3.53 29.58
N ALA A 547 17.26 3.41 28.49
CA ALA A 547 18.57 4.03 28.33
C ALA A 547 18.52 5.56 28.10
N SER A 548 17.52 6.08 27.38
CA SER A 548 17.51 7.49 26.96
C SER A 548 16.13 8.16 27.05
N PRO A 549 15.97 9.20 27.88
CA PRO A 549 14.74 9.99 27.90
C PRO A 549 14.53 10.77 26.59
N MET A 550 15.61 11.13 25.89
CA MET A 550 15.52 11.79 24.58
C MET A 550 14.83 10.88 23.56
N VAL A 551 15.24 9.60 23.49
CA VAL A 551 14.65 8.64 22.56
C VAL A 551 13.19 8.34 22.94
N ALA A 552 12.89 8.17 24.23
CA ALA A 552 11.51 7.98 24.70
C ALA A 552 10.60 9.16 24.29
N ASN A 553 11.07 10.40 24.48
CA ASN A 553 10.33 11.59 24.06
C ASN A 553 10.19 11.68 22.53
N GLN A 554 11.22 11.28 21.78
CA GLN A 554 11.19 11.27 20.32
C GLN A 554 10.14 10.28 19.79
N LEU A 555 10.16 9.04 20.28
CA LEU A 555 9.20 7.99 19.89
C LEU A 555 7.76 8.35 20.31
N SER A 556 7.58 8.99 21.47
CA SER A 556 6.25 9.46 21.91
C SER A 556 5.72 10.59 21.03
N ARG A 557 6.60 11.49 20.57
CA ARG A 557 6.23 12.60 19.69
C ARG A 557 6.03 12.16 18.25
N TYR A 558 6.78 11.15 17.82
CA TYR A 558 6.79 10.62 16.45
C TYR A 558 6.62 9.09 16.44
N PRO A 559 5.40 8.58 16.70
CA PRO A 559 5.13 7.14 16.77
C PRO A 559 5.47 6.34 15.50
N LEU A 560 5.53 6.99 14.33
CA LEU A 560 5.94 6.36 13.07
C LEU A 560 7.34 5.73 13.14
N LEU A 561 8.17 6.20 14.08
CA LEU A 561 9.51 5.68 14.29
C LEU A 561 9.53 4.30 14.94
N LEU A 562 8.39 3.81 15.45
CA LEU A 562 8.28 2.43 15.94
C LEU A 562 8.55 1.41 14.82
N ASP A 563 8.36 1.79 13.56
CA ASP A 563 8.70 0.95 12.40
C ASP A 563 10.21 0.64 12.32
N GLU A 564 11.06 1.57 12.76
CA GLU A 564 12.53 1.37 12.80
C GLU A 564 12.93 0.28 13.81
N LEU A 565 12.04 -0.08 14.75
CA LEU A 565 12.31 -1.11 15.75
C LEU A 565 12.11 -2.54 15.21
N LEU A 566 11.52 -2.68 14.03
CA LEU A 566 11.21 -3.97 13.42
C LEU A 566 12.44 -4.66 12.82
N ASP A 567 13.46 -3.89 12.46
CA ASP A 567 14.69 -4.40 11.86
C ASP A 567 15.92 -4.01 12.69
N PRO A 568 16.40 -4.91 13.56
CA PRO A 568 17.57 -4.66 14.40
C PRO A 568 18.84 -4.39 13.58
N ALA A 569 18.95 -4.94 12.37
CA ALA A 569 20.13 -4.79 11.54
C ALA A 569 20.31 -3.35 11.09
N THR A 570 19.22 -2.66 10.74
CA THR A 570 19.25 -1.24 10.35
C THR A 570 19.19 -0.30 11.55
N LEU A 571 18.49 -0.67 12.64
CA LEU A 571 18.35 0.16 13.84
C LEU A 571 19.69 0.49 14.51
N TYR A 572 20.57 -0.50 14.65
CA TYR A 572 21.85 -0.35 15.36
C TYR A 572 23.04 -0.11 14.44
N GLN A 573 22.83 -0.11 13.12
CA GLN A 573 23.86 0.24 12.13
C GLN A 573 23.49 1.54 11.42
N PRO A 574 24.13 2.66 11.81
CA PRO A 574 23.93 3.94 11.14
C PRO A 574 24.36 3.86 9.67
N VAL A 575 23.73 4.70 8.86
CA VAL A 575 24.09 4.89 7.45
C VAL A 575 25.56 5.31 7.34
N ALA A 576 26.28 4.76 6.36
CA ALA A 576 27.65 5.18 6.06
C ALA A 576 27.70 6.69 5.75
N LEU A 577 28.74 7.38 6.20
CA LEU A 577 28.81 8.85 6.15
C LEU A 577 28.61 9.42 4.73
N ASP A 578 29.12 8.73 3.70
CA ASP A 578 28.99 9.09 2.29
C ASP A 578 27.63 8.73 1.66
N ALA A 579 26.82 7.90 2.31
CA ALA A 579 25.57 7.36 1.78
C ALA A 579 24.31 8.17 2.14
N TYR A 580 24.38 9.15 3.06
CA TYR A 580 23.19 9.93 3.46
C TYR A 580 22.45 10.59 2.30
N ARG A 581 23.18 11.09 1.28
CA ARG A 581 22.57 11.70 0.09
C ARG A 581 21.84 10.68 -0.77
N SER A 582 22.44 9.50 -0.99
CA SER A 582 21.81 8.44 -1.78
C SER A 582 20.62 7.83 -1.07
N GLU A 583 20.72 7.59 0.23
CA GLU A 583 19.61 7.11 1.08
C GLU A 583 18.44 8.10 1.08
N LEU A 584 18.71 9.39 1.20
CA LEU A 584 17.68 10.42 1.14
C LEU A 584 17.01 10.46 -0.24
N ARG A 585 17.77 10.35 -1.32
CA ARG A 585 17.19 10.25 -2.68
C ARG A 585 16.29 9.04 -2.80
N GLN A 586 16.75 7.86 -2.38
CA GLN A 586 15.96 6.64 -2.41
C GLN A 586 14.68 6.76 -1.56
N TYR A 587 14.77 7.39 -0.40
CA TYR A 587 13.63 7.68 0.45
C TYR A 587 12.60 8.61 -0.21
N LEU A 588 13.07 9.60 -0.98
CA LEU A 588 12.22 10.56 -1.68
C LEU A 588 11.60 10.03 -2.99
N LEU A 589 12.15 8.96 -3.60
CA LEU A 589 11.60 8.35 -4.83
C LEU A 589 10.13 7.91 -4.69
N ARG A 590 9.67 7.64 -3.46
CA ARG A 590 8.28 7.22 -3.17
C ARG A 590 7.29 8.38 -3.01
N VAL A 591 7.79 9.62 -3.01
CA VAL A 591 7.00 10.84 -2.80
C VAL A 591 6.69 11.47 -4.17
N PRO A 592 5.42 11.80 -4.49
CA PRO A 592 5.07 12.46 -5.74
C PRO A 592 5.86 13.76 -5.94
N GLU A 593 6.36 14.01 -7.17
CA GLU A 593 7.13 15.22 -7.44
C GLU A 593 6.31 16.51 -7.35
N ASP A 594 5.00 16.42 -7.56
CA ASP A 594 4.12 17.59 -7.60
C ASP A 594 3.50 17.93 -6.23
N ASP A 595 3.73 17.09 -5.20
CA ASP A 595 3.16 17.26 -3.86
C ASP A 595 4.20 17.84 -2.87
N GLU A 596 4.14 19.16 -2.69
CA GLU A 596 5.06 19.90 -1.81
C GLU A 596 4.93 19.49 -0.33
N GLU A 597 3.71 19.27 0.15
CA GLU A 597 3.44 18.96 1.54
C GLU A 597 4.00 17.59 1.91
N GLN A 598 3.82 16.59 1.04
CA GLN A 598 4.41 15.27 1.25
C GLN A 598 5.93 15.28 1.18
N LYS A 599 6.54 16.10 0.29
CA LYS A 599 8.01 16.27 0.26
C LYS A 599 8.53 16.84 1.56
N LEU A 600 7.87 17.88 2.08
CA LEU A 600 8.22 18.48 3.36
C LEU A 600 8.11 17.48 4.52
N GLU A 601 7.05 16.69 4.54
CA GLU A 601 6.84 15.66 5.55
C GLU A 601 7.91 14.55 5.45
N ALA A 602 8.22 14.08 4.24
CA ALA A 602 9.20 13.03 4.01
C ALA A 602 10.61 13.42 4.47
N LEU A 603 11.06 14.66 4.21
CA LEU A 603 12.35 15.15 4.70
C LEU A 603 12.43 15.10 6.24
N ARG A 604 11.34 15.45 6.93
CA ARG A 604 11.27 15.43 8.39
C ARG A 604 11.29 14.00 8.93
N GLN A 605 10.51 13.11 8.34
CA GLN A 605 10.51 11.69 8.72
C GLN A 605 11.90 11.07 8.55
N PHE A 606 12.57 11.33 7.41
CA PHE A 606 13.92 10.85 7.17
C PHE A 606 14.89 11.36 8.25
N LYS A 607 14.86 12.67 8.56
CA LYS A 607 15.67 13.23 9.64
C LYS A 607 15.42 12.49 10.97
N GLN A 608 14.16 12.32 11.36
CA GLN A 608 13.80 11.71 12.64
C GLN A 608 14.27 10.25 12.71
N ALA A 609 14.09 9.47 11.64
CA ALA A 609 14.56 8.09 11.54
C ALA A 609 16.08 7.99 11.67
N GLN A 610 16.82 8.82 10.94
CA GLN A 610 18.28 8.82 11.02
C GLN A 610 18.79 9.25 12.40
N GLN A 611 18.16 10.25 13.03
CA GLN A 611 18.50 10.64 14.41
C GLN A 611 18.25 9.51 15.41
N LEU A 612 17.14 8.76 15.26
CA LEU A 612 16.86 7.59 16.08
C LEU A 612 17.93 6.51 15.89
N ARG A 613 18.30 6.17 14.64
CA ARG A 613 19.33 5.16 14.35
C ARG A 613 20.70 5.54 14.91
N ILE A 614 21.10 6.82 14.78
CA ILE A 614 22.35 7.32 15.36
C ILE A 614 22.31 7.20 16.89
N ALA A 615 21.20 7.59 17.54
CA ALA A 615 21.04 7.47 19.00
C ALA A 615 20.99 6.01 19.47
N ALA A 616 20.30 5.14 18.74
CA ALA A 616 20.21 3.72 19.07
C ALA A 616 21.58 3.03 18.97
N ALA A 617 22.37 3.34 17.94
CA ALA A 617 23.72 2.82 17.77
C ALA A 617 24.70 3.34 18.85
N ASP A 618 24.60 4.62 19.25
CA ASP A 618 25.37 5.18 20.36
C ASP A 618 25.02 4.48 21.69
N ILE A 619 23.73 4.34 21.99
CA ILE A 619 23.22 3.63 23.18
C ILE A 619 23.66 2.17 23.21
N ALA A 620 23.68 1.49 22.06
CA ALA A 620 24.09 0.10 21.94
C ALA A 620 25.62 -0.09 21.92
N GLY A 621 26.40 1.00 21.89
CA GLY A 621 27.86 0.96 21.75
C GLY A 621 28.35 0.54 20.35
N ALA A 622 27.45 0.47 19.36
CA ALA A 622 27.77 0.16 17.97
C ALA A 622 28.40 1.37 17.24
N LEU A 623 28.07 2.58 17.67
CA LEU A 623 28.68 3.83 17.19
C LEU A 623 29.46 4.51 18.32
N PRO A 624 30.76 4.77 18.17
CA PRO A 624 31.51 5.56 19.15
C PRO A 624 30.95 6.98 19.25
N VAL A 625 30.77 7.50 20.48
CA VAL A 625 30.27 8.86 20.73
C VAL A 625 31.01 9.95 19.94
N MET A 626 32.32 9.76 19.72
CA MET A 626 33.17 10.68 18.92
C MET A 626 32.76 10.79 17.45
N LYS A 627 31.93 9.85 16.95
CA LYS A 627 31.40 9.83 15.59
C LYS A 627 29.96 10.33 15.47
N VAL A 628 29.25 10.55 16.59
CA VAL A 628 27.86 11.03 16.58
C VAL A 628 27.76 12.39 15.87
N SER A 629 28.64 13.34 16.19
CA SER A 629 28.63 14.66 15.52
C SER A 629 29.00 14.59 14.04
N ASP A 630 29.85 13.65 13.63
CA ASP A 630 30.14 13.41 12.21
C ASP A 630 28.84 13.00 11.49
N HIS A 631 28.14 11.97 11.98
CA HIS A 631 26.88 11.49 11.38
C HIS A 631 25.80 12.58 11.32
N LEU A 632 25.61 13.35 12.41
CA LEU A 632 24.64 14.44 12.44
C LEU A 632 24.99 15.56 11.43
N THR A 633 26.29 15.82 11.23
CA THR A 633 26.78 16.81 10.26
C THR A 633 26.54 16.35 8.82
N TYR A 634 26.87 15.10 8.49
CA TYR A 634 26.59 14.52 7.18
C TYR A 634 25.08 14.45 6.87
N LEU A 635 24.26 14.10 7.86
CA LEU A 635 22.80 14.13 7.74
C LEU A 635 22.29 15.56 7.43
N ALA A 636 22.78 16.57 8.17
CA ALA A 636 22.39 17.95 7.94
C ALA A 636 22.80 18.43 6.53
N GLU A 637 23.98 18.08 6.05
CA GLU A 637 24.41 18.41 4.68
C GLU A 637 23.55 17.76 3.59
N ALA A 638 23.22 16.48 3.75
CA ALA A 638 22.32 15.79 2.82
C ALA A 638 20.94 16.46 2.77
N ILE A 639 20.43 16.88 3.93
CA ILE A 639 19.16 17.62 4.03
C ILE A 639 19.27 19.01 3.39
N ILE A 640 20.36 19.76 3.62
CA ILE A 640 20.60 21.07 2.98
C ILE A 640 20.61 20.91 1.46
N ASP A 641 21.29 19.89 0.94
CA ASP A 641 21.35 19.59 -0.49
C ASP A 641 19.95 19.37 -1.08
N ALA A 642 19.13 18.54 -0.42
CA ALA A 642 17.77 18.24 -0.85
C ALA A 642 16.83 19.47 -0.76
N VAL A 643 16.94 20.26 0.30
CA VAL A 643 16.14 21.48 0.47
C VAL A 643 16.48 22.53 -0.59
N VAL A 644 17.77 22.75 -0.86
CA VAL A 644 18.21 23.69 -1.91
C VAL A 644 17.77 23.18 -3.28
N GLN A 645 17.88 21.88 -3.55
CA GLN A 645 17.36 21.27 -4.78
C GLN A 645 15.86 21.53 -4.97
N GLN A 646 15.06 21.31 -3.92
CA GLN A 646 13.62 21.53 -3.97
C GLN A 646 13.29 23.01 -4.19
N ALA A 647 13.89 23.90 -3.39
CA ALA A 647 13.70 25.34 -3.54
C ALA A 647 14.11 25.84 -4.93
N TRP A 648 15.19 25.30 -5.49
CA TRP A 648 15.63 25.62 -6.85
C TRP A 648 14.59 25.24 -7.89
N SER A 649 14.10 24.00 -7.85
CA SER A 649 13.07 23.52 -8.77
C SER A 649 11.81 24.39 -8.70
N ASP A 650 11.36 24.76 -7.50
CA ASP A 650 10.20 25.64 -7.30
C ASP A 650 10.40 27.02 -7.95
N MET A 651 11.59 27.61 -7.78
CA MET A 651 11.90 28.92 -8.33
C MET A 651 12.01 28.88 -9.86
N VAL A 652 12.66 27.86 -10.41
CA VAL A 652 12.81 27.69 -11.86
C VAL A 652 11.46 27.44 -12.53
N ALA A 653 10.60 26.61 -11.95
CA ALA A 653 9.26 26.37 -12.48
C ALA A 653 8.43 27.66 -12.58
N ARG A 654 8.65 28.61 -11.66
CA ARG A 654 7.88 29.85 -11.58
C ARG A 654 8.47 31.02 -12.39
N TYR A 655 9.79 31.15 -12.41
CA TYR A 655 10.49 32.33 -12.92
C TYR A 655 11.46 32.02 -14.07
N GLY A 656 11.70 30.75 -14.38
CA GLY A 656 12.80 30.30 -15.24
C GLY A 656 14.16 30.37 -14.55
N GLN A 657 15.22 30.09 -15.30
CA GLN A 657 16.59 30.13 -14.82
C GLN A 657 17.24 31.51 -15.05
N PRO A 658 18.12 31.98 -14.16
CA PRO A 658 18.95 33.15 -14.43
C PRO A 658 19.84 32.95 -15.68
N THR A 659 19.78 33.87 -16.64
CA THR A 659 20.42 33.71 -17.97
C THR A 659 21.93 33.52 -17.95
N HIS A 660 22.64 34.03 -16.94
CA HIS A 660 24.08 33.81 -16.77
C HIS A 660 24.50 32.34 -16.51
N LEU A 661 23.54 31.42 -16.32
CA LEU A 661 23.80 30.00 -16.11
C LEU A 661 23.72 29.16 -17.40
N GLN A 662 23.31 29.72 -18.54
CA GLN A 662 23.08 28.94 -19.77
C GLN A 662 24.31 28.19 -20.30
N GLU A 663 25.52 28.69 -20.03
CA GLU A 663 26.79 28.09 -20.45
C GLU A 663 27.62 27.56 -19.26
N ARG A 664 27.01 27.41 -18.08
CA ARG A 664 27.72 27.06 -16.84
C ARG A 664 27.08 25.87 -16.15
N GLU A 665 27.89 24.87 -15.82
CA GLU A 665 27.47 23.84 -14.87
C GLU A 665 27.37 24.44 -13.47
N GLY A 666 26.16 24.41 -12.89
CA GLY A 666 25.91 24.86 -11.54
C GLY A 666 24.68 25.76 -11.38
N ARG A 667 24.53 26.31 -10.18
CA ARG A 667 23.41 27.18 -9.79
C ARG A 667 23.80 28.61 -9.48
N GLY A 668 25.09 28.91 -9.35
CA GLY A 668 25.55 30.25 -8.93
C GLY A 668 25.08 30.63 -7.51
N PHE A 669 24.83 29.62 -6.68
CA PHE A 669 24.33 29.76 -5.30
C PHE A 669 25.15 28.89 -4.36
N ALA A 670 25.52 29.42 -3.20
CA ALA A 670 26.27 28.70 -2.18
C ALA A 670 25.67 28.90 -0.79
N VAL A 671 25.72 27.85 0.01
CA VAL A 671 25.36 27.83 1.43
C VAL A 671 26.62 27.59 2.24
N ILE A 672 26.90 28.51 3.17
CA ILE A 672 28.01 28.43 4.10
C ILE A 672 27.45 28.04 5.47
N GLY A 673 27.92 26.92 6.01
CA GLY A 673 27.67 26.51 7.38
C GLY A 673 28.67 27.15 8.33
N TYR A 674 28.17 27.88 9.32
CA TYR A 674 28.92 28.46 10.43
C TYR A 674 28.73 27.64 11.71
N GLY A 675 29.29 28.12 12.83
CA GLY A 675 28.99 27.60 14.17
C GLY A 675 29.27 26.11 14.31
N LYS A 676 28.28 25.35 14.80
CA LYS A 676 28.41 23.90 15.04
C LYS A 676 28.43 23.09 13.74
N LEU A 677 27.66 23.50 12.73
CA LEU A 677 27.63 22.86 11.42
C LEU A 677 28.99 23.00 10.72
N GLY A 678 29.55 24.21 10.76
CA GLY A 678 30.86 24.49 10.20
C GLY A 678 31.99 23.78 10.93
N GLY A 679 31.90 23.68 12.26
CA GLY A 679 32.89 23.04 13.12
C GLY A 679 32.78 21.52 13.28
N TRP A 680 31.84 20.83 12.61
CA TRP A 680 31.59 19.39 12.80
C TRP A 680 31.19 19.00 14.24
N GLU A 681 30.42 19.87 14.89
CA GLU A 681 30.03 19.77 16.30
C GLU A 681 28.50 19.75 16.48
N LEU A 682 27.75 19.25 15.49
CA LEU A 682 26.29 19.12 15.63
C LEU A 682 25.93 18.09 16.70
N GLY A 683 24.95 18.44 17.54
CA GLY A 683 24.21 17.55 18.43
C GLY A 683 22.74 17.43 18.01
N TYR A 684 22.00 16.49 18.61
CA TYR A 684 20.65 16.11 18.20
C TYR A 684 19.64 17.26 18.07
N SER A 685 19.75 18.28 18.92
CA SER A 685 18.88 19.47 18.95
C SER A 685 19.59 20.74 18.48
N SER A 686 20.61 20.64 17.64
CA SER A 686 21.36 21.81 17.16
C SER A 686 20.63 22.54 16.03
N ASP A 687 20.72 23.87 16.06
CA ASP A 687 20.32 24.75 14.98
C ASP A 687 21.37 24.75 13.86
N LEU A 688 20.99 25.23 12.67
CA LEU A 688 21.90 25.38 11.53
C LEU A 688 22.23 26.86 11.31
N ASP A 689 23.49 27.23 11.57
CA ASP A 689 23.99 28.57 11.27
C ASP A 689 24.33 28.68 9.77
N LEU A 690 23.48 29.32 8.96
CA LEU A 690 23.59 29.36 7.49
C LEU A 690 23.75 30.79 6.96
N VAL A 691 24.70 30.98 6.04
CA VAL A 691 24.88 32.20 5.25
C VAL A 691 24.80 31.86 3.76
N PHE A 692 24.05 32.66 3.00
CA PHE A 692 23.81 32.43 1.57
C PHE A 692 24.62 33.40 0.71
N LEU A 693 25.34 32.87 -0.28
CA LEU A 693 26.09 33.66 -1.26
C LEU A 693 25.59 33.37 -2.68
N LEU A 694 25.73 34.38 -3.55
CA LEU A 694 25.44 34.28 -4.97
C LEU A 694 26.59 34.88 -5.80
N ASP A 695 26.72 34.47 -7.06
CA ASP A 695 27.68 35.04 -8.02
C ASP A 695 26.98 35.58 -9.29
N CYS A 696 25.88 36.31 -9.05
CA CYS A 696 25.04 36.90 -10.10
C CYS A 696 25.45 38.35 -10.42
N PRO A 697 25.83 38.64 -11.69
CA PRO A 697 26.01 40.01 -12.18
C PRO A 697 24.73 40.87 -12.03
N PRO A 698 24.87 42.21 -11.95
CA PRO A 698 23.77 43.13 -11.67
C PRO A 698 22.77 43.36 -12.83
N GLU A 699 23.03 42.83 -14.02
CA GLU A 699 22.17 43.00 -15.22
C GLU A 699 21.56 41.67 -15.71
N VAL A 700 21.55 40.63 -14.87
CA VAL A 700 20.99 39.31 -15.23
C VAL A 700 19.50 39.26 -14.95
N MET A 701 18.76 38.65 -15.88
CA MET A 701 17.33 38.37 -15.75
C MET A 701 17.06 36.87 -15.81
N THR A 702 15.88 36.43 -15.38
CA THR A 702 15.43 35.05 -15.55
C THR A 702 14.73 34.84 -16.89
N ASP A 703 14.78 33.61 -17.44
CA ASP A 703 14.29 33.28 -18.79
C ASP A 703 12.87 32.70 -18.86
N GLY A 704 12.14 32.65 -17.74
CA GLY A 704 10.79 32.09 -17.69
C GLY A 704 9.69 33.07 -18.07
N HIS A 705 8.45 32.57 -18.16
CA HIS A 705 7.27 33.38 -18.49
C HIS A 705 7.07 34.60 -17.58
N ARG A 706 7.51 34.50 -16.32
CA ARG A 706 7.53 35.61 -15.36
C ARG A 706 8.99 36.01 -15.07
N CYS A 707 9.51 36.89 -15.92
CA CYS A 707 10.88 37.40 -15.84
C CYS A 707 11.09 38.30 -14.60
N ILE A 708 12.15 38.05 -13.84
CA ILE A 708 12.59 38.85 -12.69
C ILE A 708 14.12 39.08 -12.71
N ASP A 709 14.59 40.03 -11.92
CA ASP A 709 16.02 40.27 -11.69
C ASP A 709 16.70 39.03 -11.07
N GLY A 710 17.91 38.70 -11.53
CA GLY A 710 18.66 37.53 -11.11
C GLY A 710 19.01 37.53 -9.62
N ARG A 711 19.39 38.69 -9.05
CA ARG A 711 19.66 38.80 -7.61
C ARG A 711 18.37 38.67 -6.80
N GLN A 712 17.26 39.17 -7.32
CA GLN A 712 15.94 38.97 -6.73
C GLN A 712 15.52 37.48 -6.75
N PHE A 713 15.85 36.73 -7.82
CA PHE A 713 15.65 35.29 -7.88
C PHE A 713 16.38 34.56 -6.74
N TYR A 714 17.67 34.83 -6.53
CA TYR A 714 18.44 34.23 -5.44
C TYR A 714 17.95 34.64 -4.04
N LEU A 715 17.50 35.87 -3.87
CA LEU A 715 16.88 36.31 -2.62
C LEU A 715 15.61 35.49 -2.31
N ARG A 716 14.75 35.27 -3.31
CA ARG A 716 13.55 34.44 -3.18
C ARG A 716 13.90 32.97 -2.94
N LEU A 717 14.96 32.47 -3.58
CA LEU A 717 15.48 31.12 -3.35
C LEU A 717 15.90 30.94 -1.89
N ALA A 718 16.67 31.86 -1.32
CA ALA A 718 17.08 31.79 0.09
C ALA A 718 15.89 31.89 1.04
N GLN A 719 14.91 32.77 0.77
CA GLN A 719 13.66 32.84 1.54
C GLN A 719 12.89 31.52 1.48
N ARG A 720 12.86 30.87 0.30
CA ARG A 720 12.23 29.57 0.12
C ARG A 720 12.95 28.47 0.90
N VAL A 721 14.28 28.44 0.86
CA VAL A 721 15.10 27.51 1.67
C VAL A 721 14.77 27.68 3.16
N MET A 722 14.77 28.92 3.68
CA MET A 722 14.39 29.20 5.07
C MET A 722 13.00 28.66 5.41
N HIS A 723 12.02 28.91 4.53
CA HIS A 723 10.65 28.43 4.71
C HIS A 723 10.57 26.90 4.77
N LEU A 724 11.21 26.18 3.84
CA LEU A 724 11.17 24.72 3.81
C LEU A 724 11.76 24.09 5.09
N PHE A 725 12.76 24.74 5.70
CA PHE A 725 13.32 24.31 6.98
C PHE A 725 12.37 24.56 8.17
N SER A 726 11.79 25.76 8.26
CA SER A 726 11.05 26.23 9.44
C SER A 726 9.57 25.85 9.47
N THR A 727 8.96 25.51 8.32
CA THR A 727 7.54 25.16 8.26
C THR A 727 7.25 23.94 9.14
N ARG A 728 6.09 23.93 9.81
CA ARG A 728 5.70 22.84 10.71
C ARG A 728 4.73 21.90 10.02
N THR A 729 5.05 20.61 10.00
CA THR A 729 4.17 19.52 9.55
C THR A 729 3.82 18.59 10.72
N SER A 730 3.14 17.47 10.46
CA SER A 730 2.90 16.41 11.45
C SER A 730 4.18 15.90 12.10
N SER A 731 5.28 15.79 11.35
CA SER A 731 6.60 15.43 11.87
C SER A 731 7.43 16.62 12.42
N GLY A 732 6.82 17.79 12.62
CA GLY A 732 7.45 18.95 13.23
C GLY A 732 8.19 19.84 12.23
N ILE A 733 9.34 20.38 12.62
CA ILE A 733 10.20 21.22 11.75
C ILE A 733 11.44 20.44 11.33
N LEU A 734 12.09 20.86 10.25
CA LEU A 734 13.29 20.18 9.75
C LEU A 734 14.52 20.62 10.53
N TYR A 735 14.85 21.91 10.55
CA TYR A 735 15.85 22.51 11.44
C TYR A 735 15.44 23.95 11.73
N GLU A 736 15.78 24.43 12.93
CA GLU A 736 15.86 25.87 13.16
C GLU A 736 17.09 26.40 12.41
N VAL A 737 16.92 27.48 11.66
CA VAL A 737 17.99 28.07 10.85
C VAL A 737 18.31 29.47 11.35
N ASP A 738 19.57 29.70 11.69
CA ASP A 738 20.08 30.99 12.12
C ASP A 738 20.95 31.63 11.02
N ALA A 739 20.48 32.76 10.49
CA ALA A 739 21.18 33.52 9.47
C ALA A 739 21.80 34.83 10.01
N ARG A 740 22.01 34.96 11.33
CA ARG A 740 22.51 36.20 11.96
C ARG A 740 24.00 36.46 11.75
N LEU A 741 24.78 35.45 11.37
CA LEU A 741 26.22 35.58 11.09
C LEU A 741 26.54 36.08 9.67
N ARG A 742 25.52 36.48 8.89
CA ARG A 742 25.70 37.12 7.59
C ARG A 742 26.21 38.57 7.75
N PRO A 743 26.83 39.18 6.73
CA PRO A 743 27.26 40.58 6.76
C PRO A 743 26.18 41.53 7.28
N SER A 744 26.54 42.41 8.22
CA SER A 744 25.62 43.35 8.89
C SER A 744 24.47 42.69 9.67
N GLY A 745 24.58 41.39 9.96
CA GLY A 745 23.64 40.61 10.77
C GLY A 745 22.19 40.73 10.32
N ALA A 746 21.27 40.94 11.26
CA ALA A 746 19.84 41.05 10.98
C ALA A 746 19.47 42.21 10.04
N ALA A 747 20.29 43.27 10.00
CA ALA A 747 20.09 44.44 9.14
C ALA A 747 20.63 44.25 7.72
N GLY A 748 21.45 43.22 7.48
CA GLY A 748 22.00 42.90 6.16
C GLY A 748 21.05 42.11 5.28
N MET A 749 21.33 42.12 3.97
CA MET A 749 20.62 41.30 2.99
C MET A 749 20.74 39.80 3.34
N LEU A 750 19.68 39.03 3.08
CA LEU A 750 19.68 37.58 3.35
C LEU A 750 20.68 36.82 2.46
N VAL A 751 20.95 37.35 1.27
CA VAL A 751 21.93 36.80 0.32
C VAL A 751 22.88 37.93 -0.10
N SER A 752 24.17 37.66 -0.08
CA SER A 752 25.22 38.60 -0.49
C SER A 752 25.91 38.10 -1.76
N THR A 753 26.41 39.02 -2.60
CA THR A 753 27.32 38.58 -3.67
C THR A 753 28.64 38.15 -3.08
N VAL A 754 29.35 37.25 -3.77
CA VAL A 754 30.67 36.81 -3.37
C VAL A 754 31.65 37.99 -3.19
N GLU A 755 31.60 38.99 -4.08
CA GLU A 755 32.44 40.19 -4.00
C GLU A 755 32.08 41.06 -2.80
N ALA A 756 30.79 41.31 -2.58
CA ALA A 756 30.32 42.11 -1.45
C ALA A 756 30.64 41.44 -0.11
N PHE A 757 30.57 40.12 -0.05
CA PHE A 757 31.00 39.35 1.12
C PHE A 757 32.50 39.51 1.37
N ALA A 758 33.34 39.39 0.35
CA ALA A 758 34.79 39.56 0.48
C ALA A 758 35.18 40.98 0.90
N ASP A 759 34.56 41.99 0.30
CA ASP A 759 34.79 43.41 0.64
C ASP A 759 34.39 43.70 2.10
N TYR A 760 33.24 43.20 2.54
CA TYR A 760 32.80 43.31 3.94
C TYR A 760 33.79 42.66 4.92
N GLN A 761 34.23 41.43 4.63
CA GLN A 761 35.18 40.71 5.48
C GLN A 761 36.53 41.44 5.60
N GLN A 762 36.97 42.15 4.56
CA GLN A 762 38.25 42.87 4.54
C GLN A 762 38.16 44.24 5.21
N ASN A 763 37.07 44.97 5.01
CA ASN A 763 36.99 46.40 5.31
C ASN A 763 36.08 46.75 6.49
N GLU A 764 35.10 45.91 6.83
CA GLU A 764 34.04 46.25 7.80
C GLU A 764 33.88 45.23 8.95
N ALA A 765 34.29 43.97 8.74
CA ALA A 765 34.07 42.91 9.71
C ALA A 765 34.88 43.09 11.00
N TRP A 766 34.24 42.78 12.13
CA TRP A 766 34.85 42.82 13.46
C TRP A 766 35.67 41.54 13.72
N THR A 767 36.64 41.60 14.65
CA THR A 767 37.47 40.45 15.01
C THR A 767 36.67 39.20 15.44
N TRP A 768 35.50 39.36 16.07
CA TRP A 768 34.65 38.21 16.43
C TRP A 768 33.98 37.55 15.21
N GLU A 769 33.72 38.30 14.13
CA GLU A 769 33.20 37.76 12.87
C GLU A 769 34.27 36.95 12.14
N HIS A 770 35.52 37.42 12.17
CA HIS A 770 36.66 36.64 11.69
C HIS A 770 36.84 35.36 12.51
N GLN A 771 36.65 35.41 13.84
CA GLN A 771 36.67 34.20 14.66
C GLN A 771 35.55 33.21 14.28
N ALA A 772 34.36 33.69 13.97
CA ALA A 772 33.27 32.85 13.48
C ALA A 772 33.60 32.25 12.10
N LEU A 773 34.25 33.02 11.21
CA LEU A 773 34.65 32.62 9.87
C LEU A 773 35.72 31.50 9.85
N VAL A 774 36.53 31.37 10.90
CA VAL A 774 37.46 30.23 11.07
C VAL A 774 36.71 28.89 11.03
N ARG A 775 35.50 28.84 11.59
CA ARG A 775 34.65 27.64 11.58
C ARG A 775 33.78 27.51 10.34
N ALA A 776 33.70 28.53 9.50
CA ALA A 776 32.81 28.53 8.34
C ALA A 776 33.26 27.53 7.26
N ARG A 777 32.33 26.86 6.59
CA ARG A 777 32.65 26.05 5.41
C ARG A 777 31.48 25.99 4.46
N ILE A 778 31.76 25.78 3.19
CA ILE A 778 30.70 25.55 2.21
C ILE A 778 30.12 24.16 2.44
N VAL A 779 28.81 24.11 2.61
CA VAL A 779 28.02 22.88 2.80
C VAL A 779 27.19 22.54 1.56
N HIS A 780 26.93 23.52 0.70
CA HIS A 780 26.31 23.35 -0.61
C HIS A 780 26.79 24.46 -1.56
N GLY A 781 27.03 24.13 -2.83
CA GLY A 781 27.37 25.10 -3.87
C GLY A 781 28.34 24.54 -4.91
N ASP A 782 28.46 25.25 -6.03
CA ASP A 782 29.29 24.82 -7.15
C ASP A 782 30.80 24.93 -6.83
N PRO A 783 31.67 24.16 -7.50
CA PRO A 783 33.12 24.22 -7.29
C PRO A 783 33.72 25.63 -7.45
N GLY A 784 33.12 26.47 -8.31
CA GLY A 784 33.55 27.86 -8.54
C GLY A 784 33.35 28.77 -7.31
N ALA A 785 32.25 28.62 -6.57
CA ALA A 785 31.96 29.40 -5.37
C ALA A 785 32.92 29.07 -4.21
N ALA A 786 33.51 27.87 -4.22
CA ALA A 786 34.49 27.43 -3.23
C ALA A 786 35.83 28.17 -3.28
N SER A 787 36.14 28.80 -4.41
CA SER A 787 37.39 29.54 -4.59
C SER A 787 37.41 30.88 -3.83
N ALA A 788 36.25 31.51 -3.62
CA ALA A 788 36.18 32.83 -3.00
C ALA A 788 36.25 32.80 -1.47
N VAL A 789 35.61 31.82 -0.82
CA VAL A 789 35.71 31.60 0.64
C VAL A 789 37.12 31.13 1.05
N ARG A 790 37.87 30.49 0.14
CA ARG A 790 39.26 30.05 0.38
C ARG A 790 40.31 31.14 0.15
N ARG A 791 40.00 32.21 -0.59
CA ARG A 791 40.95 33.29 -0.96
C ARG A 791 41.02 34.44 0.04
N ASP A 792 40.34 34.34 1.18
CA ASP A 792 40.39 35.37 2.21
C ASP A 792 41.75 35.32 2.97
N PRO A 793 42.56 36.40 2.95
CA PRO A 793 43.85 36.47 3.67
C PRO A 793 43.74 36.23 5.18
N ALA A 794 42.55 36.36 5.79
CA ALA A 794 42.33 36.06 7.22
C ALA A 794 42.52 34.56 7.59
N ARG A 795 42.52 33.65 6.61
CA ARG A 795 42.82 32.21 6.81
C ARG A 795 44.29 31.85 6.68
N ASP A 796 45.16 32.78 6.28
CA ASP A 796 46.60 32.53 6.16
C ASP A 796 47.30 32.85 7.50
N PRO A 797 47.64 31.83 8.33
CA PRO A 797 48.23 32.05 9.66
C PRO A 797 49.59 32.77 9.60
N VAL A 798 50.21 32.88 8.43
CA VAL A 798 51.54 33.48 8.24
C VAL A 798 51.48 35.01 8.12
N GLN A 799 50.35 35.62 7.71
CA GLN A 799 50.25 37.08 7.54
C GLN A 799 49.76 37.82 8.80
N ASN A 800 48.83 37.25 9.59
CA ASN A 800 48.33 37.89 10.81
C ASN A 800 49.25 37.76 12.04
N ALA A 801 50.35 37.00 11.94
CA ALA A 801 51.32 36.86 13.04
C ALA A 801 52.21 38.11 13.27
N ARG A 802 51.97 39.24 12.60
CA ARG A 802 52.84 40.45 12.67
C ARG A 802 52.32 41.63 13.49
N SER A 803 51.15 41.55 14.14
CA SER A 803 50.71 42.61 15.08
C SER A 803 50.27 42.02 16.42
N GLY A 804 51.26 41.65 17.24
CA GLY A 804 51.02 41.24 18.62
C GLY A 804 50.43 42.35 19.48
N ASP A 805 49.49 41.96 20.35
CA ASP A 805 48.97 42.60 21.57
C ASP A 805 47.51 43.17 21.58
N PRO A 806 46.94 43.79 20.53
CA PRO A 806 45.55 44.27 20.56
C PRO A 806 44.48 43.18 20.39
N GLU A 807 44.68 42.24 19.46
CA GLU A 807 43.68 41.22 19.10
C GLU A 807 43.48 40.16 20.19
N ALA A 808 44.55 39.83 20.93
CA ALA A 808 44.49 38.91 22.06
C ALA A 808 43.67 39.48 23.24
N ARG A 809 43.67 40.82 23.41
CA ARG A 809 42.80 41.52 24.37
C ARG A 809 41.34 41.51 23.90
N SER A 810 41.08 41.85 22.63
CA SER A 810 39.73 41.80 22.04
C SER A 810 39.09 40.41 22.13
N ALA A 811 39.85 39.35 21.83
CA ALA A 811 39.38 37.97 21.98
C ALA A 811 39.10 37.56 23.45
N ARG A 812 39.85 38.12 24.40
CA ARG A 812 39.63 37.92 25.85
C ARG A 812 38.40 38.66 26.35
N ASP A 813 38.16 39.88 25.86
CA ASP A 813 37.02 40.71 26.25
C ASP A 813 35.71 40.18 25.64
N ALA A 814 35.72 39.74 24.37
CA ALA A 814 34.60 39.04 23.75
C ALA A 814 34.21 37.74 24.50
N ARG A 815 35.20 37.00 25.03
CA ARG A 815 34.96 35.83 25.89
C ARG A 815 34.37 36.19 27.26
N LYS A 816 34.70 37.36 27.83
CA LYS A 816 34.14 37.83 29.10
C LYS A 816 32.70 38.32 28.95
N ASP A 817 32.39 39.00 27.85
CA ASP A 817 31.03 39.48 27.57
C ASP A 817 30.06 38.34 27.21
N ALA A 818 30.55 37.19 26.75
CA ALA A 818 29.77 35.98 26.52
C ALA A 818 29.50 35.14 27.81
N GLN A 819 30.13 35.46 28.95
CA GLN A 819 29.99 34.73 30.22
C GLN A 819 28.82 35.12 31.16
N PRO A 820 28.16 36.30 31.13
CA PRO A 820 27.19 36.65 32.18
C PRO A 820 25.87 35.86 32.17
N SER A 821 25.57 35.09 31.11
CA SER A 821 24.28 34.41 30.95
C SER A 821 24.23 32.97 31.49
N ARG A 822 25.35 32.39 31.98
CA ARG A 822 25.35 31.00 32.51
C ARG A 822 24.95 30.86 33.98
N GLN A 823 25.00 31.90 34.80
CA GLN A 823 24.64 31.81 36.22
C GLN A 823 23.14 31.99 36.52
N GLN A 824 22.34 32.53 35.59
CA GLN A 824 20.88 32.58 35.74
C GLN A 824 20.16 31.30 35.28
N ALA A 825 20.77 30.48 34.43
CA ALA A 825 20.20 29.21 33.98
C ALA A 825 20.35 28.05 35.00
N ALA A 826 21.22 28.19 36.00
CA ALA A 826 21.46 27.16 37.02
C ALA A 826 20.55 27.26 38.26
N ARG A 827 19.55 28.15 38.27
CA ARG A 827 18.53 28.28 39.35
C ARG A 827 17.12 27.89 38.92
N SER A 828 16.99 27.28 37.73
CA SER A 828 15.71 26.79 37.21
C SER A 828 15.89 25.49 36.43
N VAL A 829 16.55 24.51 37.06
CA VAL A 829 16.43 23.07 36.76
C VAL A 829 16.20 22.35 38.08
#